data_AF-A0A7D9EHX4-F1
#
_entry.id   AF-A0A7D9EHX4-F1
#
_cell.length_a   1.000
_cell.length_b   1.000
_cell.length_c   1.000
_cell.angle_alpha   90.00
_cell.angle_beta   90.00
_cell.angle_gamma   90.00
#
_symmetry.space_group_name_H-M   'P 1'
#
loop_
_entity.id
_entity.type
_entity.pdbx_description
1 polymer ?
#
loop_
_entity_poly.entity_id
_entity_poly.type
_entity_poly.pdbx_seq_one_letter_code
_entity_poly.pdbx_strand_id
1 'polypeptide(L)'
;MAADTCWNVQFLCDRYLEVSMYDKKLFDGKQVFRTVKVSDDLTWEATYAGCKTNCSSLIAPLPNEIGSLSEFLKILQVVEVWKTCTGATNPAFSVLKSIVHNVCGEQIGAVQQVVHLDEHGNEQQFSNWRSVSCSYFMETTTTSSALCHSCNILRRNLSVQLVRFNNNLHDECDKLVEPSTSRTNKRFLSEEEMSAKECDQKRRRIAAEKRARYWRFKAAEEKKMKHLASEDDCDLTTMFGELDKPEKELFPDDPRLSLFWEMQRDVISKKAKQGSIRWHPAVIKTCLALWHRSKQSYEILQESGFIKLPSSRILQYHKGKIKQKPGRNIDMLRYMKQQAEIQNISPAGHCGYITFDEMSVQDDVQLRRKGESFEIVGVVNLGDLHEDMKVLETGKDEAAIATHLLQFMFIGSTGFKFPICYFPTIEVDPTTLYHQFWSAVFDLGEFGFKVLLAICDGAQANRTFIQCHFNEEDAVAQDFATTNIYTGEPLVFMVDPSHNFKKVRDNVLKSTSGKTPRHFKLDGKEILWAHLKNAYLYDVEYNPIQTFKHLTPQHFDPGSAEKMRNYLADDVLGKRMVEVLKTIELITVTSTLLKNFKNKKPYRSTEDERFLENEQCQMWLERWETQAMNTPDVTLKEKRKMFLSDKTKFDVYSMITGFKVYCRTLFKMYPGSTVLACHTNQDKLENFFGEQRAVNGQTTNPSILQTERSTLGIIHMQEYKKSKGNCTNVRT
;
A
#
# COMPACT_ATOMS: atom_id res chain seq x y z
N MET A 1 -50.26 -7.25 -8.87
CA MET A 1 -49.07 -6.38 -8.95
C MET A 1 -49.25 -5.43 -10.11
N ALA A 2 -49.46 -4.11 -10.01
CA ALA A 2 -50.02 -3.22 -9.00
C ALA A 2 -50.66 -2.10 -9.84
N ALA A 3 -51.97 -1.85 -9.72
CA ALA A 3 -52.65 -0.76 -10.41
C ALA A 3 -53.35 0.07 -9.35
N ASP A 4 -52.64 1.07 -8.88
CA ASP A 4 -53.10 2.05 -7.91
C ASP A 4 -52.62 3.42 -8.43
N THR A 5 -52.98 3.71 -9.69
CA THR A 5 -52.74 4.98 -10.40
C THR A 5 -53.93 5.90 -10.13
N CYS A 6 -53.70 7.01 -9.41
CA CYS A 6 -54.72 8.02 -9.16
C CYS A 6 -54.44 9.25 -10.03
N TRP A 7 -55.40 9.58 -10.90
CA TRP A 7 -55.43 10.88 -11.59
C TRP A 7 -55.92 11.95 -10.62
N ASN A 8 -55.20 13.05 -10.52
CA ASN A 8 -55.62 14.23 -9.76
C ASN A 8 -56.12 15.29 -10.74
N VAL A 9 -57.19 15.99 -10.37
CA VAL A 9 -57.83 17.00 -11.21
C VAL A 9 -57.65 18.35 -10.55
N GLN A 10 -57.04 19.30 -11.27
CA GLN A 10 -56.89 20.69 -10.83
C GLN A 10 -57.42 21.64 -11.89
N PHE A 11 -58.13 22.68 -11.44
CA PHE A 11 -58.54 23.79 -12.28
C PHE A 11 -57.51 24.91 -12.14
N LEU A 12 -56.89 25.31 -13.26
CA LEU A 12 -55.93 26.41 -13.29
C LEU A 12 -56.59 27.63 -13.90
N CYS A 13 -56.82 28.64 -13.06
CA CYS A 13 -57.28 29.98 -13.45
C CYS A 13 -58.54 29.98 -14.33
N ASP A 14 -59.68 29.43 -13.85
CA ASP A 14 -61.03 29.46 -14.45
C ASP A 14 -61.18 29.13 -15.96
N ARG A 15 -60.11 28.72 -16.65
CA ARG A 15 -60.02 28.60 -18.12
C ARG A 15 -59.38 27.32 -18.65
N TYR A 16 -58.87 26.47 -17.75
CA TYR A 16 -58.20 25.23 -18.11
C TYR A 16 -58.46 24.14 -17.07
N LEU A 17 -58.79 22.95 -17.56
CA LEU A 17 -58.84 21.72 -16.76
C LEU A 17 -57.52 20.97 -16.94
N GLU A 18 -56.75 20.80 -15.86
CA GLU A 18 -55.53 20.00 -15.87
C GLU A 18 -55.76 18.69 -15.10
N VAL A 19 -55.52 17.55 -15.75
CA VAL A 19 -55.62 16.23 -15.13
C VAL A 19 -54.27 15.54 -15.17
N SER A 20 -53.71 15.29 -13.99
CA SER A 20 -52.32 14.85 -13.79
C SER A 20 -52.27 13.47 -13.15
N MET A 21 -51.43 12.59 -13.70
CA MET A 21 -51.15 11.28 -13.13
C MET A 21 -49.81 11.29 -12.39
N TYR A 22 -49.83 10.80 -11.15
CA TYR A 22 -48.65 10.65 -10.29
C TYR A 22 -48.29 9.17 -10.16
N ASP A 23 -46.99 8.85 -10.24
CA ASP A 23 -46.49 7.50 -9.97
C ASP A 23 -46.16 7.37 -8.48
N LYS A 24 -46.83 6.46 -7.76
CA LYS A 24 -46.63 6.24 -6.32
C LYS A 24 -45.25 5.65 -5.97
N LYS A 25 -44.46 5.16 -6.93
CA LYS A 25 -43.11 4.60 -6.66
C LYS A 25 -42.02 5.65 -6.44
N LEU A 26 -42.33 6.93 -6.61
CA LEU A 26 -41.41 8.06 -6.43
C LEU A 26 -41.95 8.92 -5.29
N PHE A 27 -41.61 8.56 -4.06
CA PHE A 27 -42.21 9.09 -2.83
C PHE A 27 -41.65 10.46 -2.39
N ASP A 28 -41.73 11.46 -3.26
CA ASP A 28 -41.79 12.87 -2.87
C ASP A 28 -42.83 13.50 -3.78
N GLY A 29 -43.90 14.05 -3.21
CA GLY A 29 -45.13 14.45 -3.89
C GLY A 29 -45.00 15.63 -4.85
N LYS A 30 -43.98 15.67 -5.72
CA LYS A 30 -43.66 16.81 -6.60
C LYS A 30 -43.14 16.50 -8.01
N GLN A 31 -43.25 15.28 -8.54
CA GLN A 31 -43.04 15.09 -10.00
C GLN A 31 -44.24 14.43 -10.69
N VAL A 32 -44.97 15.27 -11.44
CA VAL A 32 -46.04 14.86 -12.35
C VAL A 32 -45.42 14.20 -13.57
N PHE A 33 -45.81 12.96 -13.87
CA PHE A 33 -45.26 12.24 -15.02
C PHE A 33 -46.07 12.45 -16.29
N ARG A 34 -47.40 12.40 -16.22
CA ARG A 34 -48.29 12.59 -17.38
C ARG A 34 -49.39 13.57 -17.03
N THR A 35 -49.67 14.50 -17.93
CA THR A 35 -50.75 15.47 -17.77
C THR A 35 -51.54 15.58 -19.04
N VAL A 36 -52.86 15.60 -18.94
CA VAL A 36 -53.77 16.02 -20.01
C VAL A 36 -54.37 17.37 -19.63
N LYS A 37 -54.15 18.38 -20.47
CA LYS A 37 -54.75 19.71 -20.32
C LYS A 37 -55.87 19.86 -21.32
N VAL A 38 -57.02 20.33 -20.87
CA VAL A 38 -58.17 20.67 -21.71
C VAL A 38 -58.40 22.17 -21.63
N SER A 39 -58.45 22.81 -22.79
CA SER A 39 -58.68 24.24 -22.96
C SER A 39 -60.18 24.57 -22.99
N ASP A 40 -60.52 25.84 -22.83
CA ASP A 40 -61.91 26.34 -22.89
C ASP A 40 -62.66 26.01 -24.20
N ASP A 41 -61.94 25.84 -25.30
CA ASP A 41 -62.48 25.43 -26.60
C ASP A 41 -62.64 23.89 -26.74
N LEU A 42 -62.52 23.16 -25.62
CA LEU A 42 -62.61 21.70 -25.53
C LEU A 42 -61.50 20.95 -26.29
N THR A 43 -60.47 21.65 -26.76
CA THR A 43 -59.26 21.01 -27.28
C THR A 43 -58.40 20.49 -26.15
N TRP A 44 -57.61 19.44 -26.41
CA TRP A 44 -56.75 18.85 -25.39
C TRP A 44 -55.32 18.65 -25.85
N GLU A 45 -54.39 18.70 -24.89
CA GLU A 45 -52.99 18.38 -25.10
C GLU A 45 -52.48 17.45 -24.00
N ALA A 46 -51.70 16.45 -24.40
CA ALA A 46 -50.94 15.63 -23.46
C ALA A 46 -49.52 16.18 -23.28
N THR A 47 -49.01 16.11 -22.05
CA THR A 47 -47.63 16.46 -21.73
C THR A 47 -47.02 15.40 -20.82
N TYR A 48 -45.70 15.25 -20.90
CA TYR A 48 -44.92 14.38 -20.03
C TYR A 48 -43.85 15.21 -19.32
N ALA A 49 -43.84 15.19 -17.98
CA ALA A 49 -42.96 16.02 -17.15
C ALA A 49 -42.93 17.51 -17.56
N GLY A 50 -44.08 18.06 -17.97
CA GLY A 50 -44.24 19.45 -18.39
C GLY A 50 -43.86 19.76 -19.85
N CYS A 51 -43.38 18.77 -20.62
CA CYS A 51 -43.06 18.94 -22.05
C CYS A 51 -44.18 18.41 -22.95
N LYS A 52 -44.56 19.20 -23.97
CA LYS A 52 -45.57 18.81 -24.96
C LYS A 52 -45.09 17.63 -25.83
N THR A 53 -46.01 16.74 -26.18
CA THR A 53 -45.70 15.65 -27.12
C THR A 53 -45.70 16.16 -28.55
N ASN A 54 -44.75 15.69 -29.36
CA ASN A 54 -44.69 15.96 -30.80
C ASN A 54 -45.19 14.77 -31.65
N CYS A 55 -45.81 13.76 -31.05
CA CYS A 55 -46.18 12.52 -31.74
C CYS A 55 -47.61 12.63 -32.31
N SER A 56 -47.74 13.30 -33.45
CA SER A 56 -49.02 13.44 -34.17
C SER A 56 -49.65 12.09 -34.56
N SER A 57 -48.85 11.05 -34.80
CA SER A 57 -49.32 9.70 -35.14
C SER A 57 -50.04 8.97 -33.99
N LEU A 58 -49.68 9.23 -32.74
CA LEU A 58 -50.33 8.66 -31.54
C LEU A 58 -51.63 9.38 -31.18
N ILE A 59 -51.73 10.66 -31.54
CA ILE A 59 -52.88 11.53 -31.26
C ILE A 59 -53.92 11.44 -32.37
N ALA A 60 -53.51 11.22 -33.63
CA ALA A 60 -54.38 11.16 -34.80
C ALA A 60 -55.64 10.26 -34.71
N PRO A 61 -55.64 9.09 -34.03
CA PRO A 61 -56.85 8.27 -33.89
C PRO A 61 -57.81 8.76 -32.79
N LEU A 62 -57.48 9.81 -32.04
CA LEU A 62 -58.32 10.41 -31.00
C LEU A 62 -58.96 11.72 -31.49
N PRO A 63 -60.17 12.07 -31.02
CA PRO A 63 -60.82 13.33 -31.40
C PRO A 63 -60.04 14.53 -30.86
N ASN A 64 -59.86 15.58 -31.66
CA ASN A 64 -59.13 16.79 -31.25
C ASN A 64 -59.91 17.67 -30.25
N GLU A 65 -61.25 17.59 -30.29
CA GLU A 65 -62.17 18.30 -29.40
C GLU A 65 -62.98 17.28 -28.59
N ILE A 66 -63.19 17.56 -27.30
CA ILE A 66 -63.88 16.67 -26.37
C ILE A 66 -65.37 17.01 -26.36
N GLY A 67 -66.20 16.19 -27.00
CA GLY A 67 -67.65 16.39 -27.05
C GLY A 67 -68.43 15.74 -25.91
N SER A 68 -67.84 14.75 -25.22
CA SER A 68 -68.49 14.05 -24.10
C SER A 68 -67.51 13.55 -23.03
N LEU A 69 -68.03 13.32 -21.82
CA LEU A 69 -67.24 12.74 -20.71
C LEU A 69 -66.68 11.34 -21.06
N SER A 70 -67.39 10.57 -21.90
CA SER A 70 -66.93 9.24 -22.35
C SER A 70 -65.70 9.34 -23.25
N GLU A 71 -65.64 10.35 -24.12
CA GLU A 71 -64.45 10.62 -24.94
C GLU A 71 -63.27 11.07 -24.08
N PHE A 72 -63.52 11.93 -23.10
CA PHE A 72 -62.50 12.35 -22.14
C PHE A 72 -61.89 11.16 -21.39
N LEU A 73 -62.72 10.25 -20.88
CA LEU A 73 -62.25 9.05 -20.19
C LEU A 73 -61.47 8.09 -21.10
N LYS A 74 -61.87 7.97 -22.38
CA LYS A 74 -61.10 7.20 -23.37
C LYS A 74 -59.71 7.81 -23.63
N ILE A 75 -59.61 9.14 -23.71
CA ILE A 75 -58.33 9.83 -23.85
C ILE A 75 -57.43 9.52 -22.64
N LEU A 76 -57.96 9.63 -21.42
CA LEU A 76 -57.19 9.31 -20.21
C LEU A 76 -56.71 7.84 -20.18
N GLN A 77 -57.57 6.89 -20.54
CA GLN A 77 -57.20 5.47 -20.61
C GLN A 77 -56.11 5.21 -21.66
N VAL A 78 -56.17 5.86 -22.82
CA VAL A 78 -55.14 5.69 -23.87
C VAL A 78 -53.81 6.32 -23.46
N VAL A 79 -53.85 7.53 -22.88
CA VAL A 79 -52.66 8.23 -22.37
C VAL A 79 -52.02 7.46 -21.21
N GLU A 80 -52.77 6.72 -20.41
CA GLU A 80 -52.24 5.88 -19.33
C GLU A 80 -51.35 4.73 -19.85
N VAL A 81 -51.72 4.12 -20.99
CA VAL A 81 -51.06 2.90 -21.50
C VAL A 81 -49.91 3.20 -22.47
N TRP A 82 -49.73 4.45 -22.90
CA TRP A 82 -48.61 4.82 -23.77
C TRP A 82 -47.23 4.50 -23.16
N LYS A 83 -46.31 3.97 -23.98
CA LYS A 83 -44.93 3.74 -23.56
C LYS A 83 -44.15 5.05 -23.57
N THR A 84 -43.32 5.27 -22.55
CA THR A 84 -42.51 6.47 -22.40
C THR A 84 -41.05 6.20 -22.74
N CYS A 85 -40.42 7.15 -23.43
CA CYS A 85 -38.99 7.09 -23.72
C CYS A 85 -38.21 7.25 -22.40
N THR A 86 -37.27 6.35 -22.13
CA THR A 86 -36.44 6.38 -20.91
C THR A 86 -35.29 7.40 -20.98
N GLY A 87 -34.98 7.92 -22.17
CA GLY A 87 -33.80 8.74 -22.41
C GLY A 87 -32.53 7.88 -22.45
N ALA A 88 -31.43 8.42 -22.98
CA ALA A 88 -30.18 7.69 -23.07
C ALA A 88 -29.56 7.53 -21.66
N THR A 89 -29.67 6.33 -21.12
CA THR A 89 -29.14 5.95 -19.80
C THR A 89 -27.88 5.11 -19.96
N ASN A 90 -26.76 5.62 -19.44
CA ASN A 90 -25.51 4.88 -19.28
C ASN A 90 -24.72 5.55 -18.13
N PRO A 91 -24.35 4.82 -17.06
CA PRO A 91 -23.57 5.38 -15.96
C PRO A 91 -22.28 6.07 -16.41
N ALA A 92 -21.68 5.58 -17.50
CA ALA A 92 -20.44 6.13 -18.04
C ALA A 92 -20.61 7.50 -18.73
N PHE A 93 -21.84 7.96 -19.01
CA PHE A 93 -22.06 9.30 -19.56
C PHE A 93 -22.00 10.42 -18.50
N SER A 94 -21.91 10.08 -17.21
CA SER A 94 -21.80 11.06 -16.11
C SER A 94 -20.60 12.00 -16.22
N VAL A 95 -19.53 11.57 -16.89
CA VAL A 95 -18.30 12.36 -17.10
C VAL A 95 -18.41 13.39 -18.24
N LEU A 96 -19.50 13.35 -19.03
CA LEU A 96 -19.73 14.26 -20.16
C LEU A 96 -20.47 15.54 -19.73
N LYS A 97 -20.24 16.64 -20.46
CA LYS A 97 -20.83 17.96 -20.17
C LYS A 97 -22.36 17.95 -20.23
N SER A 98 -23.06 18.40 -19.20
CA SER A 98 -24.52 18.37 -19.04
C SER A 98 -25.39 18.86 -20.23
N ILE A 99 -24.82 19.57 -21.21
CA ILE A 99 -25.48 20.00 -22.45
C ILE A 99 -24.65 19.54 -23.66
N VAL A 100 -25.31 18.89 -24.63
CA VAL A 100 -24.70 18.43 -25.89
C VAL A 100 -25.09 19.37 -27.03
N HIS A 101 -24.10 19.82 -27.79
CA HIS A 101 -24.29 20.60 -29.00
C HIS A 101 -23.92 19.78 -30.25
N ASN A 102 -24.54 20.09 -31.40
CA ASN A 102 -24.11 19.58 -32.69
C ASN A 102 -22.86 20.34 -33.21
N VAL A 103 -22.36 19.94 -34.38
CA VAL A 103 -21.18 20.53 -35.02
C VAL A 103 -21.39 22.02 -35.37
N CYS A 104 -22.64 22.47 -35.50
CA CYS A 104 -23.01 23.84 -35.80
C CYS A 104 -23.22 24.70 -34.53
N GLY A 105 -23.05 24.14 -33.33
CA GLY A 105 -23.22 24.85 -32.06
C GLY A 105 -24.64 24.89 -31.51
N GLU A 106 -25.61 24.19 -32.13
CA GLU A 106 -26.98 24.11 -31.63
C GLU A 106 -27.13 22.99 -30.60
N GLN A 107 -27.93 23.24 -29.56
CA GLN A 107 -28.18 22.26 -28.51
C GLN A 107 -29.03 21.09 -29.03
N ILE A 108 -28.50 19.87 -28.96
CA ILE A 108 -29.16 18.64 -29.42
C ILE A 108 -29.62 17.73 -28.28
N GLY A 109 -29.13 17.93 -27.06
CA GLY A 109 -29.60 17.23 -25.88
C GLY A 109 -29.07 17.81 -24.57
N ALA A 110 -29.70 17.45 -23.46
CA ALA A 110 -29.29 17.86 -22.12
C ALA A 110 -29.55 16.75 -21.09
N VAL A 111 -28.83 16.82 -19.98
CA VAL A 111 -29.04 15.97 -18.80
C VAL A 111 -30.31 16.43 -18.08
N GLN A 112 -31.21 15.48 -17.85
CA GLN A 112 -32.32 15.63 -16.94
C GLN A 112 -32.04 14.80 -15.69
N GLN A 113 -32.04 15.43 -14.52
CA GLN A 113 -31.93 14.73 -13.24
C GLN A 113 -33.31 14.22 -12.84
N VAL A 114 -33.38 12.90 -12.59
CA VAL A 114 -34.58 12.23 -12.09
C VAL A 114 -34.20 11.60 -10.76
N VAL A 115 -34.88 11.99 -9.69
CA VAL A 115 -34.66 11.42 -8.36
C VAL A 115 -35.63 10.25 -8.23
N HIS A 116 -35.11 9.07 -7.90
CA HIS A 116 -35.89 7.87 -7.65
C HIS A 116 -35.67 7.40 -6.23
N LEU A 117 -36.74 7.17 -5.48
CA LEU A 117 -36.65 6.59 -4.15
C LEU A 117 -36.72 5.08 -4.27
N ASP A 118 -35.75 4.36 -3.71
CA ASP A 118 -35.80 2.90 -3.71
C ASP A 118 -36.92 2.37 -2.78
N GLU A 119 -37.13 1.05 -2.78
CA GLU A 119 -38.16 0.38 -1.97
C GLU A 119 -37.98 0.59 -0.45
N HIS A 120 -36.89 1.23 -0.02
CA HIS A 120 -36.55 1.52 1.37
C HIS A 120 -36.57 3.04 1.67
N GLY A 121 -36.98 3.86 0.70
CA GLY A 121 -37.10 5.32 0.85
C GLY A 121 -35.79 6.08 0.75
N ASN A 122 -34.73 5.49 0.17
CA ASN A 122 -33.48 6.22 -0.07
C ASN A 122 -33.48 6.89 -1.45
N GLU A 123 -33.08 8.16 -1.51
CA GLU A 123 -33.00 8.91 -2.76
C GLU A 123 -31.82 8.43 -3.62
N GLN A 124 -32.13 7.92 -4.81
CA GLN A 124 -31.18 7.61 -5.87
C GLN A 124 -31.36 8.61 -7.01
N GLN A 125 -30.35 9.43 -7.25
CA GLN A 125 -30.36 10.36 -8.37
C GLN A 125 -29.86 9.70 -9.66
N PHE A 126 -30.69 9.72 -10.70
CA PHE A 126 -30.36 9.23 -12.03
C PHE A 126 -30.27 10.40 -13.02
N SER A 127 -29.16 10.50 -13.75
CA SER A 127 -28.99 11.47 -14.82
C SER A 127 -29.33 10.83 -16.17
N ASN A 128 -30.46 11.22 -16.77
CA ASN A 128 -30.90 10.69 -18.06
C ASN A 128 -30.68 11.75 -19.14
N TRP A 129 -30.01 11.38 -20.24
CA TRP A 129 -29.79 12.31 -21.34
C TRP A 129 -30.94 12.26 -22.33
N ARG A 130 -31.58 13.40 -22.59
CA ARG A 130 -32.67 13.49 -23.57
C ARG A 130 -32.32 14.45 -24.68
N SER A 131 -32.76 14.09 -25.89
CA SER A 131 -32.65 14.99 -27.04
C SER A 131 -33.67 16.12 -26.88
N VAL A 132 -33.32 17.33 -27.35
CA VAL A 132 -34.26 18.47 -27.37
C VAL A 132 -35.50 18.13 -28.21
N SER A 133 -35.36 17.26 -29.22
CA SER A 133 -36.43 16.77 -30.08
C SER A 133 -36.97 15.39 -29.63
N CYS A 134 -36.98 15.10 -28.34
CA CYS A 134 -37.54 13.85 -27.80
C CYS A 134 -39.07 13.80 -28.04
N SER A 135 -39.57 12.67 -28.54
CA SER A 135 -41.03 12.45 -28.69
C SER A 135 -41.76 12.23 -27.37
N TYR A 136 -41.02 11.91 -26.28
CA TYR A 136 -41.47 11.51 -24.95
C TYR A 136 -42.34 10.25 -24.89
N PHE A 137 -43.32 10.10 -25.78
CA PHE A 137 -44.14 8.92 -25.97
C PHE A 137 -43.67 8.11 -27.19
N MET A 138 -43.97 6.80 -27.18
CA MET A 138 -43.54 5.83 -28.19
C MET A 138 -44.70 4.92 -28.57
N GLU A 139 -44.78 4.57 -29.86
CA GLU A 139 -45.75 3.61 -30.40
C GLU A 139 -45.48 2.20 -29.86
N THR A 140 -46.54 1.46 -29.55
CA THR A 140 -46.47 0.16 -28.87
C THR A 140 -45.95 -0.98 -29.74
N THR A 141 -45.87 -0.79 -31.06
CA THR A 141 -45.80 -1.89 -32.02
C THR A 141 -44.40 -2.26 -32.53
N THR A 142 -43.32 -1.52 -32.24
CA THR A 142 -41.99 -1.95 -32.75
C THR A 142 -40.81 -1.67 -31.82
N THR A 143 -40.04 -2.73 -31.58
CA THR A 143 -38.74 -2.84 -30.88
C THR A 143 -38.73 -2.88 -29.34
N SER A 144 -37.93 -3.82 -28.83
CA SER A 144 -37.58 -4.05 -27.42
C SER A 144 -36.72 -2.94 -26.79
N SER A 145 -36.57 -1.79 -27.46
CA SER A 145 -35.76 -0.67 -26.98
C SER A 145 -36.65 0.41 -26.38
N ALA A 146 -36.37 0.81 -25.14
CA ALA A 146 -37.14 1.83 -24.41
C ALA A 146 -36.79 3.28 -24.83
N LEU A 147 -36.35 3.50 -26.07
CA LEU A 147 -35.78 4.76 -26.58
C LEU A 147 -36.47 5.22 -27.86
N CYS A 148 -36.87 6.49 -27.94
CA CYS A 148 -37.33 7.08 -29.19
C CYS A 148 -36.16 7.32 -30.17
N HIS A 149 -36.48 7.49 -31.45
CA HIS A 149 -35.47 7.66 -32.51
C HIS A 149 -34.45 8.77 -32.22
N SER A 150 -34.92 9.97 -31.84
CA SER A 150 -34.07 11.11 -31.51
C SER A 150 -33.13 10.84 -30.32
N CYS A 151 -33.63 10.17 -29.27
CA CYS A 151 -32.80 9.83 -28.11
C CYS A 151 -31.84 8.67 -28.40
N ASN A 152 -32.16 7.79 -29.33
CA ASN A 152 -31.24 6.74 -29.79
C ASN A 152 -30.07 7.33 -30.61
N ILE A 153 -30.33 8.33 -31.45
CA ILE A 153 -29.29 9.10 -32.13
C ILE A 153 -28.40 9.83 -31.11
N LEU A 154 -29.01 10.51 -30.13
CA LEU A 154 -28.26 11.17 -29.06
C LEU A 154 -27.38 10.18 -28.28
N ARG A 155 -27.90 9.00 -27.96
CA ARG A 155 -27.14 7.94 -27.28
C ARG A 155 -25.88 7.55 -28.07
N ARG A 156 -25.97 7.41 -29.39
CA ARG A 156 -24.82 7.09 -30.25
C ARG A 156 -23.80 8.23 -30.24
N ASN A 157 -24.25 9.49 -30.29
CA ASN A 157 -23.37 10.65 -30.21
C ASN A 157 -22.66 10.77 -28.85
N LEU A 158 -23.38 10.51 -27.75
CA LEU A 158 -22.80 10.46 -26.40
C LEU A 158 -21.77 9.34 -26.27
N SER A 159 -22.02 8.15 -26.84
CA SER A 159 -21.04 7.07 -26.88
C SER A 159 -19.77 7.47 -27.64
N VAL A 160 -19.89 8.17 -28.77
CA VAL A 160 -18.73 8.66 -29.53
C VAL A 160 -17.98 9.75 -28.76
N GLN A 161 -18.68 10.67 -28.10
CA GLN A 161 -18.05 11.68 -27.24
C GLN A 161 -17.34 11.05 -26.03
N LEU A 162 -17.92 10.02 -25.42
CA LEU A 162 -17.29 9.28 -24.32
C LEU A 162 -16.00 8.58 -24.76
N VAL A 163 -16.02 7.95 -25.94
CA VAL A 163 -14.80 7.34 -26.51
C VAL A 163 -13.74 8.41 -26.81
N ARG A 164 -14.12 9.57 -27.35
CA ARG A 164 -13.20 10.69 -27.57
C ARG A 164 -12.66 11.28 -26.27
N PHE A 165 -13.49 11.39 -25.24
CA PHE A 165 -13.10 11.87 -23.90
C PHE A 165 -12.11 10.90 -23.25
N ASN A 166 -12.39 9.59 -23.31
CA ASN A 166 -11.49 8.56 -22.79
C ASN A 166 -10.16 8.50 -23.57
N ASN A 167 -10.19 8.71 -24.89
CA ASN A 167 -8.98 8.80 -25.71
C ASN A 167 -8.19 10.09 -25.44
N ASN A 168 -8.85 11.23 -25.21
CA ASN A 168 -8.21 12.49 -24.81
C ASN A 168 -7.60 12.41 -23.41
N LEU A 169 -8.22 11.70 -22.46
CA LEU A 169 -7.62 11.40 -21.15
C LEU A 169 -6.36 10.51 -21.30
N HIS A 170 -6.37 9.60 -22.26
CA HIS A 170 -5.20 8.80 -22.59
C HIS A 170 -4.08 9.63 -23.24
N ASP A 171 -4.42 10.64 -24.06
CA ASP A 171 -3.48 11.59 -24.68
C ASP A 171 -3.01 12.72 -23.72
N GLU A 172 -3.78 13.08 -22.70
CA GLU A 172 -3.38 14.06 -21.66
C GLU A 172 -2.46 13.43 -20.61
N CYS A 173 -2.62 12.13 -20.31
CA CYS A 173 -1.69 11.40 -19.44
C CYS A 173 -0.31 11.22 -20.07
N ASP A 174 -0.20 11.29 -21.40
CA ASP A 174 1.07 11.25 -22.15
C ASP A 174 1.78 12.63 -22.24
N LYS A 175 1.19 13.71 -21.69
CA LYS A 175 1.71 15.09 -21.78
C LYS A 175 2.31 15.68 -20.50
N LEU A 176 2.47 14.92 -19.43
CA LEU A 176 3.14 15.41 -18.21
C LEU A 176 4.55 14.85 -18.03
N VAL A 177 5.41 15.07 -19.03
CA VAL A 177 6.82 15.49 -18.85
C VAL A 177 7.21 16.35 -20.05
N GLU A 178 6.91 17.64 -20.02
CA GLU A 178 7.70 18.64 -20.74
C GLU A 178 8.41 19.52 -19.71
N PRO A 179 9.75 19.55 -19.67
CA PRO A 179 10.46 20.73 -19.20
C PRO A 179 10.21 21.82 -20.24
N SER A 180 9.75 23.00 -19.79
CA SER A 180 9.52 24.17 -20.62
C SER A 180 10.75 24.52 -21.45
N THR A 181 10.76 24.13 -22.72
CA THR A 181 11.67 24.73 -23.70
C THR A 181 10.92 25.86 -24.37
N SER A 182 11.53 27.04 -24.40
CA SER A 182 10.91 28.25 -24.91
C SER A 182 10.34 28.02 -26.30
N ARG A 183 9.14 28.57 -26.55
CA ARG A 183 8.51 28.66 -27.87
C ARG A 183 9.26 29.67 -28.76
N THR A 184 10.59 29.66 -28.75
CA THR A 184 11.39 30.52 -29.63
C THR A 184 11.19 30.03 -31.06
N ASN A 185 10.67 30.91 -31.91
CA ASN A 185 10.47 30.67 -33.34
C ASN A 185 11.81 30.27 -33.98
N LYS A 186 11.79 29.25 -34.85
CA LYS A 186 12.99 28.64 -35.45
C LYS A 186 13.93 29.62 -36.13
N ARG A 187 13.40 30.77 -36.56
CA ARG A 187 14.18 31.85 -37.19
C ARG A 187 15.13 32.59 -36.24
N PHE A 188 14.98 32.40 -34.92
CA PHE A 188 15.81 33.04 -33.89
C PHE A 188 16.69 32.04 -33.12
N LEU A 189 16.81 30.79 -33.60
CA LEU A 189 17.69 29.78 -33.00
C LEU A 189 19.05 29.82 -33.69
N SER A 190 20.12 29.59 -32.95
CA SER A 190 21.44 29.42 -33.54
C SER A 190 21.55 28.11 -34.32
N GLU A 191 22.55 27.99 -35.18
CA GLU A 191 22.76 26.79 -36.01
C GLU A 191 23.04 25.53 -35.17
N GLU A 192 23.74 25.70 -34.04
CA GLU A 192 23.98 24.64 -33.05
C GLU A 192 22.67 24.20 -32.34
N GLU A 193 21.81 25.15 -31.98
CA GLU A 193 20.51 24.86 -31.36
C GLU A 193 19.53 24.17 -32.32
N MET A 194 19.61 24.50 -33.62
CA MET A 194 18.83 23.80 -34.66
C MET A 194 19.29 22.35 -34.82
N SER A 195 20.60 22.11 -34.88
CA SER A 195 21.17 20.75 -34.98
C SER A 195 20.81 19.88 -33.76
N ALA A 196 20.87 20.45 -32.55
CA ALA A 196 20.44 19.78 -31.33
C ALA A 196 18.95 19.38 -31.37
N LYS A 197 18.07 20.28 -31.83
CA LYS A 197 16.64 19.98 -32.00
C LYS A 197 16.39 18.91 -33.07
N GLU A 198 17.16 18.89 -34.15
CA GLU A 198 17.02 17.87 -35.19
C GLU A 198 17.47 16.49 -34.71
N CYS A 199 18.57 16.43 -33.94
CA CYS A 199 19.03 15.22 -33.27
C CYS A 199 17.97 14.68 -32.29
N ASP A 200 17.34 15.57 -31.51
CA ASP A 200 16.28 15.21 -30.58
C ASP A 200 15.02 14.72 -31.31
N GLN A 201 14.63 15.36 -32.42
CA GLN A 201 13.53 14.88 -33.29
C GLN A 201 13.82 13.50 -33.89
N LYS A 202 15.05 13.25 -34.35
CA LYS A 202 15.48 11.94 -34.86
C LYS A 202 15.42 10.88 -33.76
N ARG A 203 15.89 11.18 -32.55
CA ARG A 203 15.78 10.27 -31.39
C ARG A 203 14.32 9.97 -31.03
N ARG A 204 13.46 10.98 -31.01
CA ARG A 204 12.01 10.83 -30.76
C ARG A 204 11.35 9.95 -31.82
N ARG A 205 11.71 10.12 -33.10
CA ARG A 205 11.19 9.29 -34.20
C ARG A 205 11.59 7.82 -34.03
N ILE A 206 12.86 7.56 -33.73
CA ILE A 206 13.36 6.20 -33.47
C ILE A 206 12.68 5.57 -32.25
N ALA A 207 12.46 6.34 -31.18
CA ALA A 207 11.77 5.86 -29.99
C ALA A 207 10.29 5.53 -30.26
N ALA A 208 9.59 6.38 -31.03
CA ALA A 208 8.21 6.14 -31.46
C ALA A 208 8.11 4.92 -32.38
N GLU A 209 9.04 4.75 -33.32
CA GLU A 209 9.12 3.58 -34.19
C GLU A 209 9.37 2.29 -33.40
N LYS A 210 10.25 2.31 -32.39
CA LYS A 210 10.45 1.15 -31.48
C LYS A 210 9.18 0.83 -30.68
N ARG A 211 8.48 1.84 -30.17
CA ARG A 211 7.21 1.68 -29.43
C ARG A 211 6.11 1.08 -30.30
N ALA A 212 5.96 1.57 -31.53
CA ALA A 212 5.01 1.02 -32.49
C ALA A 212 5.34 -0.44 -32.86
N ARG A 213 6.64 -0.77 -32.98
CA ARG A 213 7.10 -2.14 -33.24
C ARG A 213 6.76 -3.07 -32.08
N TYR A 214 6.98 -2.63 -30.85
CA TYR A 214 6.61 -3.37 -29.63
C TYR A 214 5.10 -3.63 -29.57
N TRP A 215 4.26 -2.62 -29.78
CA TRP A 215 2.80 -2.79 -29.74
C TRP A 215 2.27 -3.67 -30.88
N ARG A 216 2.87 -3.60 -32.07
CA ARG A 216 2.54 -4.53 -33.17
C ARG A 216 2.95 -5.97 -32.84
N PHE A 217 4.11 -6.16 -32.21
CA PHE A 217 4.56 -7.46 -31.75
C PHE A 217 3.62 -8.03 -30.68
N LYS A 218 3.26 -7.22 -29.69
CA LYS A 218 2.32 -7.59 -28.62
C LYS A 218 0.92 -7.91 -29.14
N ALA A 219 0.36 -7.11 -30.05
CA ALA A 219 -0.93 -7.39 -30.69
C ALA A 219 -0.89 -8.64 -31.58
N ALA A 220 0.27 -8.95 -32.19
CA ALA A 220 0.48 -10.18 -32.93
C ALA A 220 0.64 -11.40 -32.00
N GLU A 221 1.24 -11.24 -30.82
CA GLU A 221 1.26 -12.25 -29.76
C GLU A 221 -0.12 -12.49 -29.17
N GLU A 222 -0.90 -11.44 -28.89
CA GLU A 222 -2.27 -11.55 -28.39
C GLU A 222 -3.19 -12.26 -29.40
N LYS A 223 -3.01 -12.02 -30.71
CA LYS A 223 -3.69 -12.79 -31.76
C LYS A 223 -3.23 -14.24 -31.88
N LYS A 224 -2.04 -14.57 -31.37
CA LYS A 224 -1.49 -15.94 -31.31
C LYS A 224 -1.78 -16.63 -29.97
N MET A 225 -2.15 -15.89 -28.93
CA MET A 225 -2.65 -16.45 -27.69
C MET A 225 -3.99 -17.10 -27.97
N LYS A 226 -4.03 -18.43 -27.87
CA LYS A 226 -5.30 -19.15 -27.82
C LYS A 226 -6.03 -18.69 -26.57
N HIS A 227 -7.24 -18.15 -26.73
CA HIS A 227 -8.17 -18.03 -25.61
C HIS A 227 -8.47 -19.44 -25.11
N LEU A 228 -8.27 -19.68 -23.81
CA LEU A 228 -8.67 -20.94 -23.18
C LEU A 228 -10.19 -21.11 -23.38
N ALA A 229 -10.58 -22.11 -24.14
CA ALA A 229 -11.98 -22.41 -24.43
C ALA A 229 -12.52 -23.42 -23.41
N SER A 230 -13.85 -23.58 -23.33
CA SER A 230 -14.45 -24.65 -22.51
C SER A 230 -14.00 -26.06 -22.94
N GLU A 231 -13.46 -26.19 -24.15
CA GLU A 231 -12.86 -27.43 -24.67
C GLU A 231 -11.51 -27.77 -23.99
N ASP A 232 -10.75 -26.77 -23.51
CA ASP A 232 -9.50 -27.01 -22.76
C ASP A 232 -9.76 -27.54 -21.33
N ASP A 233 -10.94 -27.26 -20.75
CA ASP A 233 -11.41 -27.86 -19.48
C ASP A 233 -11.69 -29.37 -19.66
N CYS A 234 -12.12 -29.76 -20.86
CA CYS A 234 -12.30 -31.16 -21.28
C CYS A 234 -10.95 -31.88 -21.40
N ASP A 235 -9.94 -31.29 -22.03
CA ASP A 235 -8.61 -31.90 -22.19
C ASP A 235 -7.91 -32.15 -20.85
N LEU A 236 -7.96 -31.20 -19.92
CA LEU A 236 -7.42 -31.42 -18.58
C LEU A 236 -8.23 -32.44 -17.78
N THR A 237 -9.57 -32.38 -17.84
CA THR A 237 -10.43 -33.39 -17.20
C THR A 237 -10.11 -34.79 -17.72
N THR A 238 -9.78 -34.89 -19.01
CA THR A 238 -9.33 -36.11 -19.67
C THR A 238 -7.93 -36.50 -19.20
N MET A 239 -6.95 -35.57 -19.14
CA MET A 239 -5.62 -35.84 -18.56
C MET A 239 -5.67 -36.26 -17.08
N PHE A 240 -6.55 -35.66 -16.27
CA PHE A 240 -6.76 -36.03 -14.86
C PHE A 240 -7.46 -37.40 -14.72
N GLY A 241 -8.23 -37.83 -15.74
CA GLY A 241 -8.92 -39.11 -15.78
C GLY A 241 -8.14 -40.26 -16.43
N GLU A 242 -7.25 -39.97 -17.39
CA GLU A 242 -6.53 -40.96 -18.22
C GLU A 242 -5.13 -41.34 -17.69
N LEU A 243 -4.66 -40.71 -16.62
CA LEU A 243 -3.42 -41.12 -15.97
C LEU A 243 -3.66 -42.36 -15.08
N ASP A 244 -3.63 -43.54 -15.69
CA ASP A 244 -3.69 -44.87 -15.05
C ASP A 244 -2.45 -45.20 -14.17
N LYS A 245 -1.49 -44.28 -14.03
CA LYS A 245 -0.30 -44.46 -13.20
C LYS A 245 -0.54 -43.95 -11.77
N PRO A 246 -0.12 -44.67 -10.72
CA PRO A 246 -0.29 -44.20 -9.34
C PRO A 246 0.47 -42.88 -9.13
N GLU A 247 -0.11 -41.92 -8.41
CA GLU A 247 0.43 -40.54 -8.27
C GLU A 247 1.85 -40.47 -7.71
N LYS A 248 2.25 -41.50 -6.95
CA LYS A 248 3.60 -41.68 -6.41
C LYS A 248 4.65 -42.00 -7.48
N GLU A 249 4.26 -42.49 -8.65
CA GLU A 249 5.15 -42.73 -9.79
C GLU A 249 5.27 -41.51 -10.71
N LEU A 250 4.25 -40.64 -10.75
CA LEU A 250 4.26 -39.41 -11.54
C LEU A 250 5.04 -38.29 -10.85
N PHE A 251 4.94 -38.20 -9.52
CA PHE A 251 5.64 -37.19 -8.70
C PHE A 251 6.34 -37.84 -7.49
N PRO A 252 7.33 -38.73 -7.72
CA PRO A 252 8.02 -39.45 -6.63
C PRO A 252 8.75 -38.51 -5.65
N ASP A 253 9.25 -37.38 -6.15
CA ASP A 253 10.05 -36.43 -5.37
C ASP A 253 9.27 -35.21 -4.84
N ASP A 254 7.96 -35.08 -5.13
CA ASP A 254 7.15 -33.96 -4.65
C ASP A 254 5.80 -34.41 -4.05
N PRO A 255 5.79 -34.73 -2.74
CA PRO A 255 4.58 -35.13 -2.02
C PRO A 255 3.46 -34.07 -2.04
N ARG A 256 3.78 -32.78 -2.24
CA ARG A 256 2.78 -31.70 -2.26
C ARG A 256 2.06 -31.65 -3.60
N LEU A 257 2.79 -31.85 -4.71
CA LEU A 257 2.21 -31.97 -6.04
C LEU A 257 1.37 -33.24 -6.15
N SER A 258 1.86 -34.36 -5.60
CA SER A 258 1.11 -35.62 -5.53
C SER A 258 -0.23 -35.44 -4.79
N LEU A 259 -0.21 -34.83 -3.60
CA LEU A 259 -1.41 -34.52 -2.83
C LEU A 259 -2.36 -33.56 -3.55
N PHE A 260 -1.83 -32.53 -4.20
CA PHE A 260 -2.64 -31.59 -4.96
C PHE A 260 -3.35 -32.29 -6.14
N TRP A 261 -2.63 -33.18 -6.84
CA TRP A 261 -3.14 -33.96 -7.96
C TRP A 261 -4.25 -34.94 -7.52
N GLU A 262 -4.03 -35.64 -6.40
CA GLU A 262 -5.03 -36.51 -5.77
C GLU A 262 -6.32 -35.75 -5.47
N MET A 263 -6.20 -34.55 -4.89
CA MET A 263 -7.36 -33.71 -4.61
C MET A 263 -8.07 -33.24 -5.88
N GLN A 264 -7.35 -32.87 -6.95
CA GLN A 264 -7.98 -32.49 -8.21
C GLN A 264 -8.79 -33.65 -8.81
N ARG A 265 -8.20 -34.85 -8.87
CA ARG A 265 -8.85 -36.07 -9.37
C ARG A 265 -10.09 -36.43 -8.55
N ASP A 266 -10.01 -36.33 -7.23
CA ASP A 266 -11.13 -36.58 -6.33
C ASP A 266 -12.31 -35.62 -6.56
N VAL A 267 -12.01 -34.35 -6.82
CA VAL A 267 -13.02 -33.34 -7.10
C VAL A 267 -13.71 -33.59 -8.44
N ILE A 268 -12.91 -33.93 -9.47
CA ILE A 268 -13.39 -34.21 -10.82
C ILE A 268 -14.24 -35.49 -10.83
N SER A 269 -13.74 -36.58 -10.25
CA SER A 269 -14.39 -37.90 -10.24
C SER A 269 -15.72 -37.91 -9.48
N LYS A 270 -15.81 -37.20 -8.35
CA LYS A 270 -17.02 -37.21 -7.50
C LYS A 270 -18.15 -36.32 -8.03
N LYS A 271 -17.97 -35.61 -9.16
CA LYS A 271 -18.90 -34.56 -9.67
C LYS A 271 -19.43 -33.67 -8.54
N ALA A 272 -18.58 -33.42 -7.55
CA ALA A 272 -18.99 -32.84 -6.29
C ALA A 272 -19.31 -31.36 -6.52
N LYS A 273 -20.48 -30.89 -6.04
CA LYS A 273 -20.76 -29.45 -6.03
C LYS A 273 -19.63 -28.74 -5.27
N GLN A 274 -19.22 -27.55 -5.72
CA GLN A 274 -18.07 -26.79 -5.21
C GLN A 274 -18.04 -26.58 -3.68
N GLY A 275 -19.17 -26.79 -2.97
CA GLY A 275 -19.32 -26.70 -1.52
C GLY A 275 -19.26 -28.01 -0.72
N SER A 276 -19.22 -29.20 -1.35
CA SER A 276 -19.22 -30.49 -0.64
C SER A 276 -17.84 -31.15 -0.51
N ILE A 277 -16.79 -30.48 -0.97
CA ILE A 277 -15.41 -31.00 -0.99
C ILE A 277 -14.70 -30.61 0.29
N ARG A 278 -14.16 -31.60 1.01
CA ARG A 278 -13.29 -31.37 2.18
C ARG A 278 -11.84 -31.25 1.70
N TRP A 279 -11.32 -30.04 1.68
CA TRP A 279 -9.94 -29.77 1.28
C TRP A 279 -8.93 -30.19 2.35
N HIS A 280 -7.83 -30.80 1.93
CA HIS A 280 -6.73 -31.13 2.84
C HIS A 280 -6.08 -29.83 3.37
N PRO A 281 -5.72 -29.75 4.67
CA PRO A 281 -5.14 -28.53 5.25
C PRO A 281 -3.91 -27.99 4.51
N ALA A 282 -3.06 -28.87 3.98
CA ALA A 282 -1.88 -28.47 3.19
C ALA A 282 -2.24 -27.79 1.85
N VAL A 283 -3.34 -28.20 1.21
CA VAL A 283 -3.84 -27.56 -0.02
C VAL A 283 -4.44 -26.20 0.33
N ILE A 284 -5.21 -26.10 1.41
CA ILE A 284 -5.75 -24.83 1.90
C ILE A 284 -4.63 -23.84 2.20
N LYS A 285 -3.57 -24.26 2.90
CA LYS A 285 -2.41 -23.40 3.19
C LYS A 285 -1.75 -22.88 1.91
N THR A 286 -1.61 -23.74 0.89
CA THR A 286 -1.00 -23.35 -0.39
C THR A 286 -1.89 -22.37 -1.15
N CYS A 287 -3.19 -22.61 -1.17
CA CYS A 287 -4.19 -21.72 -1.76
C CYS A 287 -4.28 -20.39 -1.02
N LEU A 288 -4.17 -20.39 0.32
CA LEU A 288 -4.08 -19.19 1.15
C LEU A 288 -2.86 -18.34 0.78
N ALA A 289 -1.70 -18.96 0.63
CA ALA A 289 -0.48 -18.26 0.23
C ALA A 289 -0.61 -17.62 -1.16
N LEU A 290 -1.24 -18.32 -2.12
CA LEU A 290 -1.51 -17.78 -3.45
C LEU A 290 -2.51 -16.61 -3.40
N TRP A 291 -3.64 -16.79 -2.71
CA TRP A 291 -4.68 -15.79 -2.54
C TRP A 291 -4.16 -14.53 -1.83
N HIS A 292 -3.22 -14.68 -0.90
CA HIS A 292 -2.58 -13.55 -0.23
C HIS A 292 -1.64 -12.73 -1.12
N ARG A 293 -0.99 -13.37 -2.10
CA ARG A 293 -0.14 -12.66 -3.07
C ARG A 293 -0.97 -11.90 -4.10
N SER A 294 -2.05 -12.50 -4.59
CA SER A 294 -2.96 -11.85 -5.52
C SER A 294 -4.35 -12.50 -5.43
N LYS A 295 -5.30 -11.77 -4.83
CA LYS A 295 -6.69 -12.22 -4.76
C LYS A 295 -7.31 -12.30 -6.15
N GLN A 296 -7.07 -11.29 -6.98
CA GLN A 296 -7.57 -11.21 -8.34
C GLN A 296 -7.05 -12.37 -9.20
N SER A 297 -5.75 -12.68 -9.14
CA SER A 297 -5.20 -13.81 -9.89
C SER A 297 -5.74 -15.15 -9.39
N TYR A 298 -5.97 -15.29 -8.07
CA TYR A 298 -6.59 -16.49 -7.50
C TYR A 298 -8.04 -16.64 -7.96
N GLU A 299 -8.83 -15.56 -7.97
CA GLU A 299 -10.21 -15.53 -8.43
C GLU A 299 -10.30 -15.89 -9.92
N ILE A 300 -9.42 -15.33 -10.76
CA ILE A 300 -9.33 -15.69 -12.19
C ILE A 300 -9.02 -17.18 -12.37
N LEU A 301 -8.06 -17.73 -11.62
CA LEU A 301 -7.72 -19.16 -11.68
C LEU A 301 -8.85 -20.06 -11.18
N GLN A 302 -9.63 -19.58 -10.23
CA GLN A 302 -10.78 -20.31 -9.71
C GLN A 302 -11.96 -20.28 -10.69
N GLU A 303 -12.24 -19.13 -11.29
CA GLU A 303 -13.35 -18.90 -12.22
C GLU A 303 -13.09 -19.51 -13.60
N SER A 304 -11.82 -19.61 -14.02
CA SER A 304 -11.46 -20.21 -15.31
C SER A 304 -11.85 -21.69 -15.43
N GLY A 305 -12.15 -22.35 -14.32
CA GLY A 305 -12.54 -23.77 -14.29
C GLY A 305 -11.38 -24.76 -14.45
N PHE A 306 -10.23 -24.28 -14.98
CA PHE A 306 -9.02 -25.03 -15.32
C PHE A 306 -8.43 -25.83 -14.15
N ILE A 307 -8.49 -25.27 -12.94
CA ILE A 307 -8.08 -25.93 -11.70
C ILE A 307 -9.20 -25.74 -10.68
N LYS A 308 -9.63 -26.83 -10.03
CA LYS A 308 -10.63 -26.71 -8.97
C LYS A 308 -9.94 -26.24 -7.69
N LEU A 309 -10.28 -25.04 -7.23
CA LEU A 309 -9.68 -24.41 -6.05
C LEU A 309 -10.73 -24.14 -4.96
N PRO A 310 -10.31 -24.13 -3.67
CA PRO A 310 -11.16 -23.72 -2.56
C PRO A 310 -11.78 -22.34 -2.78
N SER A 311 -13.01 -22.14 -2.30
CA SER A 311 -13.65 -20.82 -2.35
C SER A 311 -12.95 -19.78 -1.48
N SER A 312 -12.99 -18.53 -1.93
CA SER A 312 -12.51 -17.38 -1.15
C SER A 312 -13.12 -17.34 0.26
N ARG A 313 -14.36 -17.82 0.44
CA ARG A 313 -15.00 -17.94 1.75
C ARG A 313 -14.32 -18.96 2.67
N ILE A 314 -13.94 -20.12 2.13
CA ILE A 314 -13.19 -21.14 2.89
C ILE A 314 -11.81 -20.58 3.28
N LEU A 315 -11.14 -19.90 2.36
CA LEU A 315 -9.86 -19.26 2.65
C LEU A 315 -10.00 -18.21 3.75
N GLN A 316 -11.00 -17.32 3.68
CA GLN A 316 -11.27 -16.34 4.73
C GLN A 316 -11.54 -16.98 6.10
N TYR A 317 -12.30 -18.09 6.12
CA TYR A 317 -12.53 -18.85 7.35
C TYR A 317 -11.24 -19.40 7.95
N HIS A 318 -10.39 -20.00 7.13
CA HIS A 318 -9.11 -20.54 7.60
C HIS A 318 -8.12 -19.46 8.02
N LYS A 319 -8.09 -18.32 7.32
CA LYS A 319 -7.32 -17.14 7.72
C LYS A 319 -7.78 -16.61 9.09
N GLY A 320 -9.09 -16.59 9.34
CA GLY A 320 -9.67 -16.09 10.58
C GLY A 320 -9.56 -17.01 11.80
N LYS A 321 -8.95 -18.21 11.66
CA LYS A 321 -8.76 -19.13 12.79
C LYS A 321 -7.84 -18.56 13.87
N ILE A 322 -6.82 -17.83 13.46
CA ILE A 322 -5.91 -17.15 14.37
C ILE A 322 -6.30 -15.68 14.37
N LYS A 323 -6.75 -15.17 15.52
CA LYS A 323 -7.17 -13.78 15.65
C LYS A 323 -6.02 -12.93 16.16
N GLN A 324 -5.69 -11.88 15.42
CA GLN A 324 -4.83 -10.83 15.93
C GLN A 324 -5.62 -9.96 16.91
N LYS A 325 -4.96 -9.54 17.98
CA LYS A 325 -5.46 -8.57 18.95
C LYS A 325 -4.29 -7.69 19.42
N PRO A 326 -4.56 -6.42 19.76
CA PRO A 326 -3.55 -5.55 20.35
C PRO A 326 -2.91 -6.19 21.59
N GLY A 327 -1.64 -5.87 21.78
CA GLY A 327 -0.80 -6.36 22.86
C GLY A 327 -0.42 -7.83 22.73
N ARG A 328 -0.34 -8.49 23.89
CA ARG A 328 0.18 -9.86 24.01
C ARG A 328 -0.81 -10.88 23.49
N ASN A 329 -0.36 -11.73 22.58
CA ASN A 329 -1.19 -12.76 21.97
C ASN A 329 -0.58 -14.15 22.12
N ILE A 330 -1.01 -14.86 23.16
CA ILE A 330 -0.54 -16.22 23.50
C ILE A 330 -0.79 -17.22 22.37
N ASP A 331 -1.90 -17.08 21.63
CA ASP A 331 -2.19 -17.97 20.49
C ASP A 331 -1.18 -17.76 19.34
N MET A 332 -0.70 -16.52 19.16
CA MET A 332 0.35 -16.21 18.19
C MET A 332 1.70 -16.79 18.59
N LEU A 333 2.06 -16.73 19.87
CA LEU A 333 3.28 -17.34 20.39
C LEU A 333 3.25 -18.87 20.32
N ARG A 334 2.09 -19.47 20.60
CA ARG A 334 1.88 -20.92 20.40
C ARG A 334 2.06 -21.29 18.94
N TYR A 335 1.53 -20.49 18.02
CA TYR A 335 1.72 -20.69 16.59
C TYR A 335 3.19 -20.50 16.18
N MET A 336 3.89 -19.50 16.71
CA MET A 336 5.32 -19.27 16.48
C MET A 336 6.15 -20.51 16.86
N LYS A 337 5.89 -21.10 18.03
CA LYS A 337 6.57 -22.33 18.48
C LYS A 337 6.34 -23.48 17.50
N GLN A 338 5.09 -23.72 17.09
CA GLN A 338 4.76 -24.74 16.09
C GLN A 338 5.48 -24.50 14.76
N GLN A 339 5.61 -23.24 14.33
CA GLN A 339 6.34 -22.90 13.11
C GLN A 339 7.84 -23.18 13.22
N ALA A 340 8.45 -22.89 14.37
CA ALA A 340 9.85 -23.21 14.61
C ALA A 340 10.10 -24.73 14.59
N GLU A 341 9.19 -25.52 15.19
CA GLU A 341 9.22 -26.98 15.17
C GLU A 341 9.08 -27.53 13.73
N ILE A 342 8.10 -27.04 12.96
CA ILE A 342 7.89 -27.45 11.55
C ILE A 342 9.10 -27.13 10.68
N GLN A 343 9.77 -26.00 10.93
CA GLN A 343 10.97 -25.58 10.18
C GLN A 343 12.25 -26.27 10.68
N ASN A 344 12.16 -27.13 11.71
CA ASN A 344 13.29 -27.78 12.37
C ASN A 344 14.39 -26.77 12.74
N ILE A 345 14.00 -25.65 13.35
CA ILE A 345 14.95 -24.62 13.77
C ILE A 345 15.87 -25.22 14.84
N SER A 346 17.18 -24.99 14.69
CA SER A 346 18.17 -25.47 15.65
C SER A 346 18.00 -24.79 17.02
N PRO A 347 18.52 -25.35 18.11
CA PRO A 347 18.49 -24.71 19.42
C PRO A 347 19.10 -23.31 19.43
N ALA A 348 20.15 -23.08 18.64
CA ALA A 348 20.75 -21.76 18.46
C ALA A 348 19.77 -20.78 17.79
N GLY A 349 18.91 -21.24 16.87
CA GLY A 349 17.89 -20.43 16.21
C GLY A 349 16.72 -20.03 17.11
N HIS A 350 16.53 -20.70 18.25
CA HIS A 350 15.60 -20.26 19.29
C HIS A 350 16.18 -19.10 20.13
N CYS A 351 17.47 -18.84 19.99
CA CYS A 351 18.16 -17.72 20.60
C CYS A 351 18.40 -16.62 19.57
N GLY A 352 18.14 -15.37 19.93
CA GLY A 352 18.27 -14.25 18.99
C GLY A 352 18.02 -12.90 19.63
N TYR A 353 17.34 -12.04 18.88
CA TYR A 353 17.10 -10.66 19.28
C TYR A 353 15.67 -10.21 19.01
N ILE A 354 15.21 -9.24 19.79
CA ILE A 354 13.99 -8.50 19.53
C ILE A 354 14.38 -7.23 18.78
N THR A 355 13.63 -6.92 17.73
CA THR A 355 13.64 -5.59 17.11
C THR A 355 12.25 -4.99 17.22
N PHE A 356 12.18 -3.68 17.47
CA PHE A 356 10.92 -2.95 17.53
C PHE A 356 11.07 -1.55 16.94
N ASP A 357 9.98 -1.07 16.37
CA ASP A 357 9.87 0.24 15.73
C ASP A 357 8.38 0.62 15.61
N GLU A 358 8.12 1.89 15.39
CA GLU A 358 6.77 2.42 15.15
C GLU A 358 6.54 2.68 13.67
N MET A 359 5.35 2.33 13.19
CA MET A 359 4.88 2.77 11.88
C MET A 359 3.71 3.75 12.02
N SER A 360 3.67 4.78 11.18
CA SER A 360 2.46 5.60 11.05
C SER A 360 1.35 4.80 10.33
N VAL A 361 0.15 4.89 10.89
CA VAL A 361 -1.10 4.26 10.42
C VAL A 361 -2.17 5.32 10.16
N GLN A 362 -3.28 4.93 9.53
CA GLN A 362 -4.41 5.83 9.34
C GLN A 362 -5.19 5.99 10.65
N ASP A 363 -5.29 7.24 11.11
CA ASP A 363 -6.15 7.69 12.21
C ASP A 363 -7.62 7.41 11.85
N ASP A 364 -8.14 6.27 12.29
CA ASP A 364 -9.50 5.83 11.96
C ASP A 364 -10.04 4.91 13.06
N VAL A 365 -11.30 5.12 13.42
CA VAL A 365 -12.00 4.33 14.44
C VAL A 365 -13.00 3.41 13.76
N GLN A 366 -12.84 2.11 13.99
CA GLN A 366 -13.62 1.07 13.29
C GLN A 366 -14.34 0.16 14.29
N LEU A 367 -15.55 -0.29 13.92
CA LEU A 367 -16.31 -1.26 14.70
C LEU A 367 -16.07 -2.68 14.17
N ARG A 368 -15.64 -3.56 15.08
CA ARG A 368 -15.45 -4.99 14.82
C ARG A 368 -16.51 -5.79 15.54
N ARG A 369 -17.34 -6.53 14.80
CA ARG A 369 -18.31 -7.44 15.41
C ARG A 369 -17.59 -8.63 16.06
N LYS A 370 -17.83 -8.85 17.35
CA LYS A 370 -17.32 -9.95 18.16
C LYS A 370 -18.51 -10.71 18.77
N GLY A 371 -19.00 -11.69 18.02
CA GLY A 371 -20.24 -12.41 18.36
C GLY A 371 -21.44 -11.48 18.28
N GLU A 372 -22.10 -11.27 19.43
CA GLU A 372 -23.23 -10.36 19.59
C GLU A 372 -22.83 -8.93 19.99
N SER A 373 -21.57 -8.74 20.40
CA SER A 373 -21.02 -7.44 20.79
C SER A 373 -20.23 -6.75 19.68
N PHE A 374 -20.00 -5.45 19.82
CA PHE A 374 -19.09 -4.68 18.97
C PHE A 374 -17.89 -4.21 19.79
N GLU A 375 -16.70 -4.35 19.21
CA GLU A 375 -15.42 -3.91 19.75
C GLU A 375 -14.94 -2.70 18.94
N ILE A 376 -14.50 -1.64 19.63
CA ILE A 376 -13.92 -0.46 19.00
C ILE A 376 -12.44 -0.73 18.71
N VAL A 377 -12.01 -0.43 17.49
CA VAL A 377 -10.64 -0.64 16.99
C VAL A 377 -10.11 0.68 16.46
N GLY A 378 -8.81 0.93 16.61
CA GLY A 378 -8.18 2.18 16.17
C GLY A 378 -7.98 3.21 17.29
N VAL A 379 -8.26 2.82 18.53
CA VAL A 379 -7.88 3.58 19.72
C VAL A 379 -6.52 3.10 20.25
N VAL A 380 -5.83 3.97 20.97
CA VAL A 380 -4.59 3.64 21.69
C VAL A 380 -4.86 2.47 22.63
N ASN A 381 -3.99 1.46 22.58
CA ASN A 381 -4.05 0.31 23.47
C ASN A 381 -2.61 -0.12 23.79
N LEU A 382 -2.15 0.31 24.96
CA LEU A 382 -0.82 0.03 25.50
C LEU A 382 -0.90 -0.98 26.67
N GLY A 383 -2.06 -1.61 26.86
CA GLY A 383 -2.34 -2.58 27.92
C GLY A 383 -2.76 -1.95 29.26
N ASP A 384 -3.38 -2.79 30.10
CA ASP A 384 -4.08 -2.41 31.33
C ASP A 384 -3.22 -1.53 32.26
N LEU A 385 -1.94 -1.88 32.48
CA LEU A 385 -1.05 -1.11 33.35
C LEU A 385 -0.87 0.35 32.90
N HIS A 386 -0.76 0.57 31.58
CA HIS A 386 -0.62 1.92 31.04
C HIS A 386 -1.91 2.71 31.20
N GLU A 387 -3.05 2.07 30.95
CA GLU A 387 -4.37 2.67 31.10
C GLU A 387 -4.62 3.06 32.56
N ASP A 388 -4.32 2.17 33.51
CA ASP A 388 -4.42 2.43 34.94
C ASP A 388 -3.52 3.59 35.38
N MET A 389 -2.24 3.60 34.96
CA MET A 389 -1.31 4.69 35.26
C MET A 389 -1.78 6.03 34.71
N LYS A 390 -2.32 6.05 33.49
CA LYS A 390 -2.85 7.26 32.87
C LYS A 390 -4.09 7.79 33.60
N VAL A 391 -4.97 6.89 34.06
CA VAL A 391 -6.13 7.26 34.90
C VAL A 391 -5.66 7.84 36.23
N LEU A 392 -4.62 7.27 36.85
CA LEU A 392 -4.05 7.80 38.09
C LEU A 392 -3.41 9.19 37.91
N GLU A 393 -2.70 9.41 36.80
CA GLU A 393 -2.02 10.70 36.52
C GLU A 393 -3.00 11.81 36.14
N THR A 394 -3.99 11.49 35.31
CA THR A 394 -4.89 12.49 34.70
C THR A 394 -6.24 12.60 35.40
N GLY A 395 -6.61 11.61 36.22
CA GLY A 395 -7.91 11.50 36.86
C GLY A 395 -9.06 11.20 35.88
N LYS A 396 -8.74 10.82 34.63
CA LYS A 396 -9.73 10.62 33.56
C LYS A 396 -9.46 9.36 32.75
N ASP A 397 -10.56 8.70 32.37
CA ASP A 397 -10.57 7.59 31.42
C ASP A 397 -10.98 8.09 30.03
N GLU A 398 -10.01 8.67 29.30
CA GLU A 398 -10.20 9.20 27.94
C GLU A 398 -9.43 8.36 26.90
N ALA A 399 -10.18 7.75 25.97
CA ALA A 399 -9.64 7.02 24.83
C ALA A 399 -9.15 7.98 23.73
N ALA A 400 -7.94 7.76 23.24
CA ALA A 400 -7.34 8.54 22.16
C ALA A 400 -7.26 7.71 20.88
N ILE A 401 -7.33 8.35 19.71
CA ILE A 401 -7.18 7.69 18.41
C ILE A 401 -5.70 7.35 18.20
N ALA A 402 -5.42 6.12 17.78
CA ALA A 402 -4.06 5.69 17.47
C ALA A 402 -3.61 6.24 16.12
N THR A 403 -2.41 6.83 16.08
CA THR A 403 -1.76 7.38 14.87
C THR A 403 -0.54 6.57 14.45
N HIS A 404 -0.02 5.76 15.37
CA HIS A 404 1.12 4.88 15.18
C HIS A 404 0.79 3.44 15.63
N LEU A 405 1.64 2.51 15.19
CA LEU A 405 1.61 1.12 15.58
C LEU A 405 3.03 0.70 15.96
N LEU A 406 3.27 0.47 17.25
CA LEU A 406 4.49 -0.14 17.77
C LEU A 406 4.45 -1.64 17.52
N GLN A 407 5.45 -2.19 16.82
CA GLN A 407 5.51 -3.61 16.49
C GLN A 407 6.80 -4.23 17.05
N PHE A 408 6.66 -5.33 17.79
CA PHE A 408 7.78 -6.16 18.21
C PHE A 408 7.93 -7.38 17.29
N MET A 409 9.16 -7.67 16.88
CA MET A 409 9.50 -8.83 16.06
C MET A 409 10.69 -9.59 16.66
N PHE A 410 10.54 -10.90 16.80
CA PHE A 410 11.64 -11.79 17.16
C PHE A 410 12.42 -12.18 15.92
N ILE A 411 13.74 -12.20 16.03
CA ILE A 411 14.65 -12.70 14.99
C ILE A 411 15.68 -13.63 15.64
N GLY A 412 15.59 -14.92 15.33
CA GLY A 412 16.55 -15.95 15.74
C GLY A 412 17.89 -15.82 15.02
N SER A 413 18.95 -16.29 15.66
CA SER A 413 20.33 -16.22 15.13
C SER A 413 20.51 -16.89 13.77
N THR A 414 19.72 -17.94 13.48
CA THR A 414 19.73 -18.66 12.20
C THR A 414 18.81 -18.04 11.13
N GLY A 415 18.13 -16.94 11.45
CA GLY A 415 17.30 -16.18 10.51
C GLY A 415 15.79 -16.42 10.63
N PHE A 416 15.34 -17.31 11.50
CA PHE A 416 13.91 -17.43 11.86
C PHE A 416 13.40 -16.07 12.32
N LYS A 417 12.23 -15.64 11.84
CA LYS A 417 11.67 -14.33 12.20
C LYS A 417 10.16 -14.42 12.37
N PHE A 418 9.63 -13.71 13.36
CA PHE A 418 8.21 -13.80 13.67
C PHE A 418 7.72 -12.53 14.39
N PRO A 419 6.61 -11.90 13.94
CA PRO A 419 6.00 -10.78 14.66
C PRO A 419 5.32 -11.28 15.93
N ILE A 420 5.63 -10.68 17.08
CA ILE A 420 5.25 -11.22 18.40
C ILE A 420 3.98 -10.55 18.93
N CYS A 421 4.04 -9.23 19.06
CA CYS A 421 2.99 -8.38 19.60
C CYS A 421 3.08 -7.00 18.93
N TYR A 422 1.95 -6.30 18.93
CA TYR A 422 1.86 -4.93 18.43
C TYR A 422 0.94 -4.12 19.35
N PHE A 423 1.15 -2.81 19.38
CA PHE A 423 0.37 -1.89 20.18
C PHE A 423 -0.03 -0.69 19.30
N PRO A 424 -1.31 -0.33 19.23
CA PRO A 424 -1.75 0.96 18.69
C PRO A 424 -1.36 2.11 19.63
N THR A 425 -0.68 3.12 19.11
CA THR A 425 -0.02 4.18 19.90
C THR A 425 -0.23 5.55 19.25
N ILE A 426 0.14 6.62 19.95
CA ILE A 426 0.35 7.95 19.36
C ILE A 426 1.84 8.24 19.34
N GLU A 427 2.47 8.08 20.50
CA GLU A 427 3.91 8.06 20.73
C GLU A 427 4.09 7.20 22.00
N VAL A 428 5.08 6.32 22.02
CA VAL A 428 5.34 5.51 23.22
C VAL A 428 6.35 6.20 24.13
N ASP A 429 5.97 6.36 25.39
CA ASP A 429 6.87 6.83 26.44
C ASP A 429 7.87 5.73 26.85
N PRO A 430 9.07 6.11 27.34
CA PRO A 430 10.11 5.13 27.69
C PRO A 430 9.69 4.10 28.74
N THR A 431 8.84 4.46 29.70
CA THR A 431 8.42 3.59 30.80
C THR A 431 7.47 2.52 30.31
N THR A 432 6.48 2.91 29.49
CA THR A 432 5.59 1.94 28.85
C THR A 432 6.37 1.01 27.93
N LEU A 433 7.31 1.56 27.14
CA LEU A 433 8.17 0.74 26.28
C LEU A 433 8.97 -0.28 27.09
N TYR A 434 9.53 0.13 28.23
CA TYR A 434 10.25 -0.75 29.16
C TYR A 434 9.37 -1.92 29.61
N HIS A 435 8.16 -1.64 30.08
CA HIS A 435 7.22 -2.67 30.52
C HIS A 435 6.81 -3.62 29.39
N GLN A 436 6.49 -3.10 28.21
CA GLN A 436 6.08 -3.93 27.07
C GLN A 436 7.22 -4.79 26.53
N PHE A 437 8.44 -4.26 26.51
CA PHE A 437 9.64 -5.02 26.13
C PHE A 437 9.86 -6.21 27.07
N TRP A 438 9.88 -6.00 28.38
CA TRP A 438 10.08 -7.10 29.33
C TRP A 438 8.94 -8.10 29.33
N SER A 439 7.71 -7.63 29.14
CA SER A 439 6.57 -8.53 28.98
C SER A 439 6.73 -9.43 27.75
N ALA A 440 7.23 -8.89 26.62
CA ALA A 440 7.52 -9.68 25.43
C ALA A 440 8.69 -10.66 25.64
N VAL A 441 9.73 -10.27 26.39
CA VAL A 441 10.86 -11.15 26.75
C VAL A 441 10.39 -12.32 27.62
N PHE A 442 9.54 -12.05 28.62
CA PHE A 442 8.95 -13.08 29.47
C PHE A 442 8.14 -14.09 28.64
N ASP A 443 7.22 -13.58 27.83
CA ASP A 443 6.36 -14.38 26.98
C ASP A 443 7.18 -15.27 26.01
N LEU A 444 8.24 -14.75 25.40
CA LEU A 444 9.13 -15.57 24.55
C LEU A 444 9.82 -16.69 25.34
N GLY A 445 10.26 -16.38 26.56
CA GLY A 445 10.90 -17.35 27.46
C GLY A 445 10.00 -18.54 27.76
N GLU A 446 8.73 -18.30 28.06
CA GLU A 446 7.71 -19.34 28.31
C GLU A 446 7.51 -20.29 27.11
N PHE A 447 7.70 -19.77 25.88
CA PHE A 447 7.61 -20.57 24.65
C PHE A 447 8.96 -21.16 24.18
N GLY A 448 10.03 -21.02 24.97
CA GLY A 448 11.34 -21.62 24.71
C GLY A 448 12.23 -20.81 23.76
N PHE A 449 11.97 -19.51 23.62
CA PHE A 449 12.80 -18.57 22.86
C PHE A 449 13.60 -17.67 23.80
N LYS A 450 14.87 -17.43 23.48
CA LYS A 450 15.80 -16.61 24.27
C LYS A 450 16.16 -15.32 23.56
N VAL A 451 16.17 -14.22 24.29
CA VAL A 451 16.52 -12.88 23.79
C VAL A 451 17.85 -12.45 24.40
N LEU A 452 18.86 -12.24 23.56
CA LEU A 452 20.18 -11.75 23.96
C LEU A 452 20.45 -10.32 23.54
N LEU A 453 19.65 -9.79 22.61
CA LEU A 453 19.85 -8.46 22.05
C LEU A 453 18.50 -7.78 21.79
N ALA A 454 18.44 -6.49 22.05
CA ALA A 454 17.35 -5.61 21.66
C ALA A 454 17.87 -4.56 20.67
N ILE A 455 17.20 -4.43 19.52
CA ILE A 455 17.54 -3.45 18.48
C ILE A 455 16.40 -2.45 18.33
N CYS A 456 16.71 -1.17 18.46
CA CYS A 456 15.78 -0.08 18.27
C CYS A 456 16.37 1.02 17.37
N ASP A 457 15.53 1.97 16.98
CA ASP A 457 16.00 3.16 16.29
C ASP A 457 16.70 4.10 17.29
N GLY A 458 17.15 5.27 16.84
CA GLY A 458 17.66 6.29 17.77
C GLY A 458 16.70 7.46 17.96
N ALA A 459 15.44 7.20 18.24
CA ALA A 459 14.54 8.19 18.82
C ALA A 459 14.96 8.53 20.26
N GLN A 460 14.50 9.66 20.80
CA GLN A 460 14.83 10.04 22.18
C GLN A 460 14.20 9.08 23.20
N ALA A 461 12.97 8.64 22.97
CA ALA A 461 12.29 7.68 23.83
C ALA A 461 13.08 6.37 23.95
N ASN A 462 13.54 5.84 22.81
CA ASN A 462 14.32 4.60 22.74
C ASN A 462 15.69 4.70 23.42
N ARG A 463 16.41 5.82 23.30
CA ARG A 463 17.65 6.03 24.08
C ARG A 463 17.39 6.08 25.59
N THR A 464 16.29 6.70 25.98
CA THR A 464 15.89 6.78 27.40
C THR A 464 15.52 5.40 27.92
N PHE A 465 14.75 4.62 27.14
CA PHE A 465 14.47 3.21 27.41
C PHE A 465 15.75 2.40 27.62
N ILE A 466 16.77 2.55 26.77
CA ILE A 466 18.06 1.86 26.97
C ILE A 466 18.67 2.30 28.32
N GLN A 467 18.78 3.61 28.56
CA GLN A 467 19.39 4.15 29.78
C GLN A 467 18.66 3.72 31.08
N CYS A 468 17.33 3.52 31.03
CA CYS A 468 16.56 3.01 32.17
C CYS A 468 17.01 1.62 32.67
N HIS A 469 17.85 0.89 31.92
CA HIS A 469 18.38 -0.41 32.32
C HIS A 469 19.70 -0.35 33.10
N PHE A 470 20.32 0.85 33.22
CA PHE A 470 21.70 0.98 33.70
C PHE A 470 21.86 1.76 35.02
N ASN A 471 20.78 2.05 35.75
CA ASN A 471 20.79 2.79 37.03
C ASN A 471 21.57 4.14 36.92
N GLU A 472 22.28 4.55 37.97
CA GLU A 472 23.13 5.76 37.98
C GLU A 472 24.38 5.66 37.08
N GLU A 473 24.66 4.48 36.52
CA GLU A 473 25.77 4.24 35.61
C GLU A 473 25.33 4.42 34.14
N ASP A 474 26.21 4.98 33.31
CA ASP A 474 25.92 5.19 31.89
C ASP A 474 25.97 3.86 31.12
N ALA A 475 25.00 3.61 30.24
CA ALA A 475 24.97 2.43 29.37
C ALA A 475 26.28 2.21 28.59
N VAL A 476 26.98 3.29 28.24
CA VAL A 476 28.30 3.23 27.59
C VAL A 476 29.35 2.54 28.47
N ALA A 477 29.34 2.81 29.79
CA ALA A 477 30.31 2.27 30.73
C ALA A 477 30.10 0.77 30.99
N GLN A 478 28.88 0.27 30.82
CA GLN A 478 28.53 -1.14 30.94
C GLN A 478 28.45 -1.86 29.60
N ASP A 479 29.11 -1.34 28.56
CA ASP A 479 29.16 -1.94 27.22
C ASP A 479 27.76 -2.25 26.62
N PHE A 480 26.74 -1.48 27.02
CA PHE A 480 25.33 -1.68 26.66
C PHE A 480 24.77 -3.07 27.03
N ALA A 481 25.39 -3.76 28.00
CA ALA A 481 25.01 -5.09 28.43
C ALA A 481 24.48 -5.06 29.87
N THR A 482 23.26 -5.57 30.06
CA THR A 482 22.60 -5.72 31.36
C THR A 482 22.24 -7.18 31.59
N THR A 483 21.57 -7.46 32.71
CA THR A 483 21.09 -8.79 33.06
C THR A 483 19.60 -8.94 32.75
N ASN A 484 19.22 -10.07 32.16
CA ASN A 484 17.83 -10.44 31.96
C ASN A 484 17.14 -10.66 33.32
N ILE A 485 16.11 -9.88 33.63
CA ILE A 485 15.43 -9.90 34.93
C ILE A 485 14.75 -11.24 35.26
N TYR A 486 14.43 -12.05 34.25
CA TYR A 486 13.75 -13.34 34.42
C TYR A 486 14.72 -14.53 34.43
N THR A 487 15.79 -14.48 33.64
CA THR A 487 16.70 -15.62 33.46
C THR A 487 18.08 -15.44 34.10
N GLY A 488 18.47 -14.21 34.43
CA GLY A 488 19.83 -13.89 34.85
C GLY A 488 20.87 -13.94 33.73
N GLU A 489 20.47 -14.23 32.48
CA GLU A 489 21.38 -14.28 31.33
C GLU A 489 21.69 -12.87 30.80
N PRO A 490 22.80 -12.65 30.07
CA PRO A 490 23.12 -11.33 29.51
C PRO A 490 22.08 -10.88 28.46
N LEU A 491 21.70 -9.61 28.53
CA LEU A 491 20.89 -8.92 27.52
C LEU A 491 21.62 -7.66 27.06
N VAL A 492 21.75 -7.48 25.75
CA VAL A 492 22.49 -6.36 25.15
C VAL A 492 21.54 -5.41 24.42
N PHE A 493 21.86 -4.12 24.38
CA PHE A 493 21.15 -3.12 23.59
C PHE A 493 21.99 -2.61 22.43
N MET A 494 21.34 -2.37 21.29
CA MET A 494 22.00 -1.81 20.11
C MET A 494 21.05 -0.88 19.35
N VAL A 495 21.54 0.30 18.97
CA VAL A 495 20.84 1.18 18.04
C VAL A 495 21.17 0.79 16.61
N ASP A 496 20.17 0.80 15.73
CA ASP A 496 20.26 0.32 14.36
C ASP A 496 21.47 0.87 13.56
N PRO A 497 22.31 -0.01 12.98
CA PRO A 497 23.47 0.41 12.21
C PRO A 497 23.14 1.30 11.00
N SER A 498 22.09 0.98 10.22
CA SER A 498 21.71 1.74 9.02
C SER A 498 21.32 3.18 9.38
N HIS A 499 20.55 3.35 10.45
CA HIS A 499 20.21 4.67 10.99
C HIS A 499 21.44 5.46 11.46
N ASN A 500 22.45 4.80 12.00
CA ASN A 500 23.65 5.47 12.51
C ASN A 500 24.47 6.11 11.40
N PHE A 501 24.64 5.43 10.26
CA PHE A 501 25.33 6.02 9.10
C PHE A 501 24.57 7.24 8.53
N LYS A 502 23.23 7.19 8.48
CA LYS A 502 22.40 8.36 8.13
C LYS A 502 22.63 9.53 9.10
N LYS A 503 22.64 9.27 10.41
CA LYS A 503 22.88 10.31 11.42
C LYS A 503 24.28 10.89 11.33
N VAL A 504 25.31 10.08 11.07
CA VAL A 504 26.68 10.55 10.85
C VAL A 504 26.72 11.46 9.63
N ARG A 505 26.17 11.03 8.48
CA ARG A 505 26.05 11.87 7.28
C ARG A 505 25.34 13.19 7.61
N ASP A 506 24.21 13.16 8.30
CA ASP A 506 23.44 14.37 8.62
C ASP A 506 24.17 15.32 9.59
N ASN A 507 25.05 14.79 10.43
CA ASN A 507 25.94 15.57 11.29
C ASN A 507 27.02 16.26 10.45
N VAL A 508 27.63 15.55 9.50
CA VAL A 508 28.62 16.14 8.56
C VAL A 508 27.95 17.12 7.60
N LEU A 509 26.75 16.84 7.09
CA LEU A 509 25.99 17.74 6.22
C LEU A 509 25.74 19.11 6.88
N LYS A 510 25.59 19.13 8.21
CA LYS A 510 25.41 20.34 9.01
C LYS A 510 26.72 21.08 9.30
N SER A 511 27.88 20.56 8.89
CA SER A 511 29.18 21.17 9.15
C SER A 511 29.56 22.20 8.08
N THR A 512 29.78 23.45 8.51
CA THR A 512 30.19 24.57 7.64
C THR A 512 31.15 25.50 8.38
N SER A 513 31.95 26.29 7.66
CA SER A 513 32.74 27.38 8.26
C SER A 513 31.82 28.53 8.68
N GLY A 514 31.51 28.67 9.98
CA GLY A 514 30.69 29.78 10.50
C GLY A 514 29.83 29.43 11.72
N LYS A 515 28.84 30.29 12.03
CA LYS A 515 27.87 30.10 13.13
C LYS A 515 26.78 29.08 12.76
N THR A 516 27.16 27.82 12.58
CA THR A 516 26.24 26.73 12.29
C THR A 516 26.08 25.77 13.45
N PRO A 517 25.12 24.84 13.38
CA PRO A 517 24.94 23.82 14.43
C PRO A 517 26.15 22.89 14.61
N ARG A 518 27.04 22.74 13.63
CA ARG A 518 28.25 21.90 13.71
C ARG A 518 29.45 22.57 13.00
N HIS A 519 30.64 22.47 13.60
CA HIS A 519 31.90 22.94 13.03
C HIS A 519 33.00 21.95 13.42
N PHE A 520 33.10 20.83 12.69
CA PHE A 520 33.99 19.74 13.07
C PHE A 520 35.45 20.12 12.96
N LYS A 521 36.22 19.77 13.99
CA LYS A 521 37.64 20.04 14.07
C LYS A 521 38.38 18.83 14.62
N LEU A 522 39.41 18.39 13.91
CA LEU A 522 40.29 17.28 14.28
C LEU A 522 41.73 17.71 14.07
N ASP A 523 42.60 17.57 15.07
CA ASP A 523 44.01 17.98 14.99
C ASP A 523 44.19 19.41 14.41
N GLY A 524 43.30 20.34 14.75
CA GLY A 524 43.32 21.71 14.24
C GLY A 524 42.70 21.92 12.85
N LYS A 525 42.42 20.84 12.10
CA LYS A 525 41.86 20.87 10.74
C LYS A 525 40.33 20.78 10.75
N GLU A 526 39.67 21.52 9.86
CA GLU A 526 38.21 21.49 9.73
C GLU A 526 37.73 20.29 8.91
N ILE A 527 36.59 19.71 9.31
CA ILE A 527 35.90 18.66 8.53
C ILE A 527 34.54 19.20 8.09
N LEU A 528 34.48 19.69 6.86
CA LEU A 528 33.30 20.37 6.31
C LEU A 528 32.61 19.51 5.25
N TRP A 529 31.28 19.61 5.15
CA TRP A 529 30.56 19.04 4.01
C TRP A 529 31.08 19.56 2.67
N ALA A 530 31.50 20.82 2.63
CA ALA A 530 32.10 21.45 1.46
C ALA A 530 33.33 20.68 0.95
N HIS A 531 34.14 20.07 1.84
CA HIS A 531 35.30 19.28 1.42
C HIS A 531 34.89 18.06 0.59
N LEU A 532 33.83 17.35 1.01
CA LEU A 532 33.31 16.19 0.28
C LEU A 532 32.65 16.62 -1.03
N LYS A 533 31.86 17.71 -1.01
CA LYS A 533 31.20 18.24 -2.21
C LYS A 533 32.21 18.72 -3.25
N ASN A 534 33.26 19.43 -2.84
CA ASN A 534 34.31 19.91 -3.74
C ASN A 534 35.11 18.77 -4.35
N ALA A 535 35.39 17.70 -3.58
CA ALA A 535 36.05 16.50 -4.09
C ALA A 535 35.23 15.82 -5.20
N TYR A 536 33.91 15.73 -5.01
CA TYR A 536 33.01 15.21 -6.04
C TYR A 536 32.96 16.11 -7.29
N LEU A 537 32.82 17.43 -7.11
CA LEU A 537 32.79 18.38 -8.22
C LEU A 537 34.09 18.33 -9.02
N TYR A 538 35.24 18.19 -8.35
CA TYR A 538 36.53 18.04 -8.99
C TYR A 538 36.61 16.77 -9.87
N ASP A 539 36.13 15.62 -9.39
CA ASP A 539 36.08 14.39 -10.22
C ASP A 539 35.13 14.55 -11.42
N VAL A 540 34.00 15.23 -11.24
CA VAL A 540 33.04 15.45 -12.34
C VAL A 540 33.60 16.40 -13.41
N GLU A 541 34.31 17.45 -13.01
CA GLU A 541 34.81 18.50 -13.91
C GLU A 541 36.12 18.13 -14.61
N TYR A 542 37.07 17.54 -13.87
CA TYR A 542 38.44 17.36 -14.35
C TYR A 542 38.79 15.91 -14.72
N ASN A 543 37.98 14.92 -14.33
CA ASN A 543 38.28 13.53 -14.64
C ASN A 543 37.50 13.06 -15.88
N PRO A 544 38.18 12.81 -17.03
CA PRO A 544 37.53 12.36 -18.26
C PRO A 544 36.87 10.97 -18.10
N ILE A 545 37.33 10.17 -17.14
CA ILE A 545 36.67 8.93 -16.73
C ILE A 545 36.26 9.12 -15.27
N GLN A 546 35.05 9.66 -15.07
CA GLN A 546 34.48 9.84 -13.74
C GLN A 546 34.66 8.57 -12.92
N THR A 547 35.40 8.72 -11.82
CA THR A 547 35.66 7.62 -10.89
C THR A 547 34.34 7.18 -10.24
N PHE A 548 33.34 8.09 -10.17
CA PHE A 548 32.06 7.84 -9.50
C PHE A 548 30.84 8.00 -10.40
N LYS A 549 30.51 6.97 -11.19
CA LYS A 549 29.24 6.93 -11.95
C LYS A 549 27.97 6.88 -11.09
N HIS A 550 28.11 6.60 -9.80
CA HIS A 550 26.99 6.38 -8.88
C HIS A 550 26.73 7.55 -7.93
N LEU A 551 27.74 8.37 -7.65
CA LEU A 551 27.54 9.62 -6.92
C LEU A 551 26.82 10.59 -7.84
N THR A 552 25.78 11.20 -7.31
CA THR A 552 24.93 12.14 -8.03
C THR A 552 24.75 13.39 -7.19
N PRO A 553 24.27 14.51 -7.76
CA PRO A 553 23.97 15.70 -6.98
C PRO A 553 23.04 15.44 -5.78
N GLN A 554 22.15 14.44 -5.86
CA GLN A 554 21.26 14.04 -4.77
C GLN A 554 21.99 13.54 -3.52
N HIS A 555 23.24 13.08 -3.64
CA HIS A 555 24.06 12.66 -2.50
C HIS A 555 24.54 13.87 -1.68
N PHE A 556 24.81 14.99 -2.36
CA PHE A 556 25.43 16.18 -1.75
C PHE A 556 24.40 17.24 -1.36
N ASP A 557 23.28 17.29 -2.08
CA ASP A 557 22.16 18.19 -1.81
C ASP A 557 20.84 17.41 -1.61
N PRO A 558 20.75 16.52 -0.60
CA PRO A 558 19.57 15.68 -0.40
C PRO A 558 18.39 16.49 0.18
N GLY A 559 17.20 16.33 -0.43
CA GLY A 559 15.93 16.78 0.13
C GLY A 559 15.49 15.94 1.35
N SER A 560 14.28 16.19 1.85
CA SER A 560 13.74 15.48 3.03
C SER A 560 13.58 13.98 2.76
N ALA A 561 13.05 13.60 1.59
CA ALA A 561 12.87 12.20 1.21
C ALA A 561 14.21 11.50 0.93
N GLU A 562 15.16 12.18 0.29
CA GLU A 562 16.49 11.63 -0.02
C GLU A 562 17.30 11.36 1.25
N LYS A 563 17.20 12.20 2.28
CA LYS A 563 17.86 11.96 3.58
C LYS A 563 17.47 10.63 4.20
N MET A 564 16.26 10.13 3.95
CA MET A 564 15.81 8.84 4.47
C MET A 564 16.42 7.63 3.77
N ARG A 565 17.03 7.81 2.58
CA ARG A 565 17.59 6.71 1.79
C ARG A 565 18.97 6.30 2.31
N ASN A 566 19.06 5.06 2.82
CA ASN A 566 20.30 4.51 3.38
C ASN A 566 21.46 4.50 2.36
N TYR A 567 21.21 4.10 1.11
CA TYR A 567 22.27 3.98 0.10
C TYR A 567 22.98 5.31 -0.22
N LEU A 568 22.27 6.45 -0.13
CA LEU A 568 22.87 7.77 -0.34
C LEU A 568 23.87 8.12 0.77
N ALA A 569 23.61 7.69 2.01
CA ALA A 569 24.56 7.84 3.11
C ALA A 569 25.76 6.88 2.95
N ASP A 570 25.47 5.63 2.62
CA ASP A 570 26.49 4.59 2.45
C ASP A 570 27.49 4.94 1.33
N ASP A 571 27.02 5.48 0.20
CA ASP A 571 27.89 5.87 -0.91
C ASP A 571 28.80 7.07 -0.56
N VAL A 572 28.31 8.04 0.23
CA VAL A 572 29.10 9.23 0.65
C VAL A 572 30.10 8.91 1.76
N LEU A 573 29.75 8.03 2.69
CA LEU A 573 30.61 7.64 3.81
C LEU A 573 31.46 6.38 3.52
N GLY A 574 31.27 5.78 2.36
CA GLY A 574 31.88 4.50 2.00
C GLY A 574 33.22 4.61 1.30
N LYS A 575 33.71 3.44 0.87
CA LYS A 575 35.02 3.24 0.22
C LYS A 575 35.27 4.18 -0.97
N ARG A 576 34.24 4.50 -1.74
CA ARG A 576 34.34 5.35 -2.93
C ARG A 576 34.81 6.76 -2.57
N MET A 577 34.28 7.35 -1.50
CA MET A 577 34.71 8.67 -1.06
C MET A 577 36.15 8.65 -0.51
N VAL A 578 36.57 7.55 0.14
CA VAL A 578 37.96 7.36 0.61
C VAL A 578 38.95 7.43 -0.55
N GLU A 579 38.61 6.91 -1.73
CA GLU A 579 39.53 6.87 -2.89
C GLU A 579 39.89 8.28 -3.39
N VAL A 580 38.98 9.26 -3.30
CA VAL A 580 39.26 10.68 -3.62
C VAL A 580 39.84 11.42 -2.43
N LEU A 581 39.25 11.20 -1.26
CA LEU A 581 39.43 12.07 -0.10
C LEU A 581 40.11 11.33 1.05
N LYS A 582 41.29 10.76 0.75
CA LYS A 582 42.14 10.08 1.75
C LYS A 582 42.58 10.99 2.90
N THR A 583 42.50 12.30 2.71
CA THR A 583 42.91 13.31 3.69
C THR A 583 41.96 13.47 4.86
N ILE A 584 40.69 13.03 4.74
CA ILE A 584 39.72 13.09 5.83
C ILE A 584 39.59 11.72 6.50
N GLU A 585 40.25 11.56 7.64
CA GLU A 585 40.29 10.33 8.43
C GLU A 585 38.88 9.80 8.80
N LEU A 586 37.91 10.69 9.04
CA LEU A 586 36.53 10.31 9.34
C LEU A 586 35.90 9.40 8.26
N ILE A 587 36.21 9.63 6.99
CA ILE A 587 35.66 8.83 5.88
C ILE A 587 36.29 7.44 5.88
N THR A 588 37.58 7.33 6.21
CA THR A 588 38.25 6.04 6.37
C THR A 588 37.64 5.20 7.50
N VAL A 589 37.35 5.85 8.63
CA VAL A 589 36.70 5.20 9.79
C VAL A 589 35.28 4.75 9.45
N THR A 590 34.46 5.65 8.91
CA THR A 590 33.07 5.32 8.54
C THR A 590 32.99 4.28 7.41
N SER A 591 33.91 4.30 6.45
CA SER A 591 34.04 3.29 5.39
C SER A 591 34.40 1.91 5.95
N THR A 592 35.27 1.84 6.95
CA THR A 592 35.64 0.58 7.62
C THR A 592 34.44 0.00 8.37
N LEU A 593 33.73 0.83 9.13
CA LEU A 593 32.49 0.42 9.80
C LEU A 593 31.42 -0.04 8.79
N LEU A 594 31.20 0.70 7.70
CA LEU A 594 30.28 0.31 6.64
C LEU A 594 30.65 -1.04 6.01
N LYS A 595 31.94 -1.23 5.66
CA LYS A 595 32.47 -2.50 5.15
C LYS A 595 32.14 -3.65 6.10
N ASN A 596 32.28 -3.45 7.40
CA ASN A 596 32.11 -4.51 8.40
C ASN A 596 30.64 -4.80 8.72
N PHE A 597 29.81 -3.76 8.86
CA PHE A 597 28.38 -3.91 9.17
C PHE A 597 27.51 -4.24 7.96
N LYS A 598 27.93 -3.92 6.74
CA LYS A 598 27.27 -4.36 5.49
C LYS A 598 27.89 -5.63 4.90
N ASN A 599 28.86 -6.24 5.59
CA ASN A 599 29.52 -7.45 5.12
C ASN A 599 28.55 -8.64 5.08
N LYS A 600 28.51 -9.33 3.93
CA LYS A 600 27.73 -10.56 3.76
C LYS A 600 28.44 -11.80 4.30
N LYS A 601 29.70 -11.69 4.74
CA LYS A 601 30.42 -12.79 5.38
C LYS A 601 30.06 -12.85 6.87
N PRO A 602 29.71 -14.03 7.41
CA PRO A 602 29.36 -14.17 8.81
C PRO A 602 30.58 -14.03 9.72
N TYR A 603 30.36 -13.53 10.93
CA TYR A 603 31.25 -13.67 12.08
C TYR A 603 31.08 -15.08 12.63
N ARG A 604 32.19 -15.76 12.92
CA ARG A 604 32.19 -17.18 13.33
C ARG A 604 32.90 -17.46 14.64
N SER A 605 33.76 -16.54 15.10
CA SER A 605 34.41 -16.66 16.40
C SER A 605 34.68 -15.29 16.99
N THR A 606 35.11 -15.28 18.25
CA THR A 606 35.41 -14.09 19.04
C THR A 606 36.71 -13.39 18.64
N GLU A 607 37.53 -14.05 17.83
CA GLU A 607 38.83 -13.61 17.32
C GLU A 607 38.75 -13.02 15.90
N ASP A 608 37.54 -12.82 15.38
CA ASP A 608 37.35 -12.22 14.05
C ASP A 608 37.98 -10.81 14.00
N GLU A 609 38.92 -10.62 13.07
CA GLU A 609 39.70 -9.37 12.92
C GLU A 609 38.81 -8.13 12.79
N ARG A 610 37.61 -8.29 12.23
CA ARG A 610 36.65 -7.18 12.09
C ARG A 610 36.20 -6.60 13.43
N PHE A 611 36.23 -7.37 14.53
CA PHE A 611 35.99 -6.81 15.86
C PHE A 611 37.09 -5.83 16.24
N LEU A 612 38.35 -6.17 15.99
CA LEU A 612 39.49 -5.29 16.23
C LEU A 612 39.43 -4.05 15.32
N GLU A 613 39.10 -4.21 14.03
CA GLU A 613 38.90 -3.07 13.12
C GLU A 613 37.82 -2.10 13.67
N ASN A 614 36.71 -2.63 14.19
CA ASN A 614 35.63 -1.81 14.75
C ASN A 614 36.04 -1.12 16.06
N GLU A 615 36.80 -1.80 16.93
CA GLU A 615 37.36 -1.22 18.16
C GLU A 615 38.34 -0.09 17.86
N GLN A 616 39.21 -0.26 16.88
CA GLN A 616 40.11 0.80 16.42
C GLN A 616 39.35 2.01 15.90
N CYS A 617 38.24 1.79 15.18
CA CYS A 617 37.35 2.86 14.75
C CYS A 617 36.74 3.61 15.95
N GLN A 618 36.32 2.90 17.00
CA GLN A 618 35.80 3.52 18.22
C GLN A 618 36.88 4.29 18.98
N MET A 619 38.07 3.71 19.18
CA MET A 619 39.20 4.40 19.81
C MET A 619 39.57 5.70 19.08
N TRP A 620 39.48 5.70 17.74
CA TRP A 620 39.68 6.91 16.96
C TRP A 620 38.60 7.97 17.23
N LEU A 621 37.33 7.58 17.37
CA LEU A 621 36.24 8.48 17.74
C LEU A 621 36.44 9.08 19.14
N GLU A 622 36.88 8.28 20.10
CA GLU A 622 37.20 8.70 21.47
C GLU A 622 38.38 9.69 21.49
N ARG A 623 39.41 9.44 20.67
CA ARG A 623 40.53 10.38 20.46
C ARG A 623 40.02 11.71 19.92
N TRP A 624 39.16 11.68 18.90
CA TRP A 624 38.60 12.89 18.32
C TRP A 624 37.75 13.67 19.33
N GLU A 625 36.89 12.99 20.11
CA GLU A 625 36.11 13.61 21.18
C GLU A 625 37.02 14.29 22.21
N THR A 626 38.05 13.59 22.67
CA THR A 626 39.01 14.11 23.65
C THR A 626 39.71 15.37 23.15
N GLN A 627 40.14 15.39 21.88
CA GLN A 627 40.75 16.57 21.26
C GLN A 627 39.77 17.75 21.15
N ALA A 628 38.52 17.49 20.74
CA ALA A 628 37.49 18.51 20.66
C ALA A 628 37.22 19.14 22.04
N MET A 629 37.11 18.31 23.08
CA MET A 629 36.87 18.78 24.46
C MET A 629 38.07 19.50 25.08
N ASN A 630 39.29 19.16 24.66
CA ASN A 630 40.53 19.78 25.15
C ASN A 630 40.98 21.00 24.33
N THR A 631 40.20 21.46 23.36
CA THR A 631 40.54 22.66 22.58
C THR A 631 40.61 23.90 23.50
N PRO A 632 41.74 24.63 23.55
CA PRO A 632 41.90 25.80 24.43
C PRO A 632 41.03 26.97 23.95
N ASP A 633 40.72 27.90 24.86
CA ASP A 633 40.08 29.20 24.55
C ASP A 633 38.71 29.14 23.85
N VAL A 634 37.99 28.03 24.02
CA VAL A 634 36.67 27.80 23.39
C VAL A 634 35.66 27.37 24.45
N THR A 635 34.43 27.89 24.39
CA THR A 635 33.36 27.52 25.33
C THR A 635 32.95 26.05 25.18
N LEU A 636 32.43 25.42 26.25
CA LEU A 636 31.95 24.03 26.20
C LEU A 636 30.90 23.80 25.09
N LYS A 637 30.03 24.79 24.85
CA LYS A 637 29.03 24.74 23.79
C LYS A 637 29.66 24.66 22.40
N GLU A 638 30.73 25.43 22.16
CA GLU A 638 31.45 25.39 20.89
C GLU A 638 32.30 24.12 20.77
N LYS A 639 32.92 23.64 21.85
CA LYS A 639 33.61 22.34 21.90
C LYS A 639 32.69 21.18 21.48
N ARG A 640 31.45 21.15 21.98
CA ARG A 640 30.45 20.13 21.58
C ARG A 640 30.03 20.19 20.11
N LYS A 641 30.24 21.32 19.42
CA LYS A 641 29.99 21.42 17.97
C LYS A 641 31.17 20.91 17.12
N MET A 642 32.34 20.72 17.73
CA MET A 642 33.56 20.23 17.07
C MET A 642 33.60 18.71 16.88
N PHE A 643 32.63 18.01 17.48
CA PHE A 643 32.48 16.56 17.43
C PHE A 643 31.04 16.17 17.04
N LEU A 644 30.80 14.88 16.79
CA LEU A 644 29.47 14.33 16.59
C LEU A 644 28.54 14.70 17.76
N SER A 645 27.23 14.78 17.50
CA SER A 645 26.27 15.00 18.57
C SER A 645 26.30 13.88 19.61
N ASP A 646 26.07 14.20 20.89
CA ASP A 646 26.03 13.23 21.99
C ASP A 646 25.13 12.03 21.67
N LYS A 647 23.97 12.30 21.05
CA LYS A 647 23.02 11.29 20.58
C LYS A 647 23.62 10.37 19.50
N THR A 648 24.31 10.94 18.52
CA THR A 648 24.96 10.16 17.45
C THR A 648 26.14 9.36 17.97
N LYS A 649 26.92 9.92 18.92
CA LYS A 649 27.99 9.20 19.61
C LYS A 649 27.46 7.96 20.31
N PHE A 650 26.44 8.15 21.16
CA PHE A 650 25.78 7.06 21.89
C PHE A 650 25.32 5.95 20.95
N ASP A 651 24.65 6.31 19.85
CA ASP A 651 24.14 5.33 18.90
C ASP A 651 25.28 4.54 18.22
N VAL A 652 26.35 5.23 17.77
CA VAL A 652 27.50 4.59 17.12
C VAL A 652 28.26 3.67 18.09
N TYR A 653 28.42 4.07 19.36
CA TYR A 653 29.06 3.22 20.37
C TYR A 653 28.21 1.99 20.68
N SER A 654 26.89 2.14 20.79
CA SER A 654 25.98 1.00 20.96
C SER A 654 26.07 0.00 19.81
N MET A 655 26.21 0.50 18.58
CA MET A 655 26.39 -0.33 17.38
C MET A 655 27.70 -1.12 17.43
N ILE A 656 28.82 -0.51 17.82
CA ILE A 656 30.12 -1.17 17.83
C ILE A 656 30.23 -2.14 19.02
N THR A 657 30.05 -1.62 20.23
CA THR A 657 30.22 -2.37 21.47
C THR A 657 29.11 -3.40 21.66
N GLY A 658 27.85 -3.00 21.50
CA GLY A 658 26.70 -3.90 21.67
C GLY A 658 26.74 -5.07 20.70
N PHE A 659 27.09 -4.84 19.42
CA PHE A 659 27.25 -5.92 18.45
C PHE A 659 28.35 -6.93 18.84
N LYS A 660 29.49 -6.43 19.33
CA LYS A 660 30.60 -7.25 19.80
C LYS A 660 30.19 -8.11 21.01
N VAL A 661 29.56 -7.52 22.02
CA VAL A 661 29.12 -8.24 23.23
C VAL A 661 28.05 -9.29 22.87
N TYR A 662 27.09 -8.95 22.01
CA TYR A 662 26.10 -9.89 21.51
C TYR A 662 26.75 -11.10 20.83
N CYS A 663 27.65 -10.87 19.88
CA CYS A 663 28.34 -11.98 19.18
C CYS A 663 29.13 -12.87 20.14
N ARG A 664 29.89 -12.27 21.07
CA ARG A 664 30.66 -13.02 22.09
C ARG A 664 29.75 -13.87 22.97
N THR A 665 28.64 -13.30 23.41
CA THR A 665 27.66 -14.00 24.25
C THR A 665 27.04 -15.17 23.49
N LEU A 666 26.62 -14.95 22.24
CA LEU A 666 26.04 -16.00 21.42
C LEU A 666 27.03 -17.12 21.11
N PHE A 667 28.27 -16.80 20.74
CA PHE A 667 29.30 -17.80 20.44
C PHE A 667 29.69 -18.63 21.67
N LYS A 668 29.70 -18.00 22.85
CA LYS A 668 29.94 -18.71 24.12
C LYS A 668 28.80 -19.66 24.46
N MET A 669 27.55 -19.23 24.27
CA MET A 669 26.36 -20.02 24.60
C MET A 669 26.11 -21.15 23.60
N TYR A 670 26.37 -20.88 22.33
CA TYR A 670 26.19 -21.82 21.22
C TYR A 670 27.45 -21.84 20.34
N PRO A 671 28.48 -22.64 20.71
CA PRO A 671 29.67 -22.80 19.91
C PRO A 671 29.35 -23.24 18.47
N GLY A 672 30.00 -22.62 17.49
CA GLY A 672 29.74 -22.87 16.06
C GLY A 672 28.56 -22.09 15.46
N SER A 673 27.85 -21.28 16.27
CA SER A 673 26.88 -20.32 15.74
C SER A 673 27.58 -19.22 14.91
N THR A 674 26.81 -18.55 14.05
CA THR A 674 27.35 -17.53 13.15
C THR A 674 26.43 -16.32 13.10
N VAL A 675 26.99 -15.12 13.02
CA VAL A 675 26.23 -13.87 12.97
C VAL A 675 26.53 -13.10 11.69
N LEU A 676 25.51 -12.65 10.98
CA LEU A 676 25.64 -11.74 9.84
C LEU A 676 25.34 -10.31 10.31
N ALA A 677 26.36 -9.45 10.37
CA ALA A 677 26.18 -8.05 10.76
C ALA A 677 25.17 -7.33 9.85
N CYS A 678 25.20 -7.61 8.54
CA CYS A 678 24.26 -7.02 7.58
C CYS A 678 22.80 -7.43 7.77
N HIS A 679 22.53 -8.43 8.62
CA HIS A 679 21.19 -8.89 8.98
C HIS A 679 20.88 -8.66 10.46
N THR A 680 21.76 -8.02 11.22
CA THR A 680 21.58 -7.71 12.65
C THR A 680 21.23 -6.22 12.75
N ASN A 681 20.02 -5.90 12.32
CA ASN A 681 19.51 -4.54 12.13
C ASN A 681 17.98 -4.54 12.11
N GLN A 682 17.36 -3.37 11.96
CA GLN A 682 15.89 -3.25 11.92
C GLN A 682 15.28 -3.48 10.52
N ASP A 683 16.07 -3.66 9.47
CA ASP A 683 15.58 -3.77 8.08
C ASP A 683 14.51 -4.87 7.93
N LYS A 684 14.59 -5.96 8.69
CA LYS A 684 13.58 -7.05 8.64
C LYS A 684 12.19 -6.61 9.12
N LEU A 685 12.15 -5.69 10.09
CA LEU A 685 10.92 -5.10 10.61
C LEU A 685 10.39 -4.02 9.66
N GLU A 686 11.26 -3.15 9.14
CA GLU A 686 10.87 -2.16 8.11
C GLU A 686 10.32 -2.84 6.84
N ASN A 687 10.95 -3.94 6.41
CA ASN A 687 10.43 -4.74 5.30
C ASN A 687 9.07 -5.36 5.62
N PHE A 688 8.83 -5.76 6.87
CA PHE A 688 7.54 -6.27 7.30
C PHE A 688 6.47 -5.17 7.27
N PHE A 689 6.82 -3.94 7.64
CA PHE A 689 5.95 -2.77 7.46
C PHE A 689 5.62 -2.52 5.99
N GLY A 690 6.62 -2.63 5.10
CA GLY A 690 6.42 -2.58 3.66
C GLY A 690 5.49 -3.69 3.15
N GLU A 691 5.67 -4.93 3.62
CA GLU A 691 4.78 -6.07 3.30
C GLU A 691 3.33 -5.79 3.77
N GLN A 692 3.14 -5.22 4.97
CA GLN A 692 1.80 -4.87 5.50
C GLN A 692 1.10 -3.81 4.65
N ARG A 693 1.82 -2.77 4.19
CA ARG A 693 1.31 -1.73 3.28
C ARG A 693 0.98 -2.33 1.89
N ALA A 694 1.84 -3.22 1.38
CA ALA A 694 1.66 -3.83 0.06
C ALA A 694 0.43 -4.74 -0.03
N VAL A 695 0.17 -5.58 0.98
CA VAL A 695 -0.92 -6.57 0.98
C VAL A 695 -2.32 -5.94 0.88
N ASN A 696 -2.47 -4.67 1.24
CA ASN A 696 -3.74 -3.95 1.17
C ASN A 696 -3.98 -3.24 -0.17
N GLY A 697 -3.29 -3.63 -1.24
CA GLY A 697 -3.38 -2.95 -2.54
C GLY A 697 -2.45 -1.74 -2.60
N GLN A 698 -1.25 -1.87 -2.01
CA GLN A 698 -0.28 -0.79 -1.85
C GLN A 698 -0.83 0.43 -1.10
N THR A 699 -1.70 0.21 -0.10
CA THR A 699 -2.17 1.29 0.76
C THR A 699 -0.97 1.90 1.49
N THR A 700 -0.65 3.14 1.16
CA THR A 700 0.48 3.86 1.75
C THR A 700 0.25 4.18 3.22
N ASN A 701 -0.99 4.16 3.72
CA ASN A 701 -1.33 4.37 5.12
C ASN A 701 -2.51 3.48 5.58
N PRO A 702 -2.27 2.22 6.01
CA PRO A 702 -3.35 1.31 6.42
C PRO A 702 -3.89 1.65 7.82
N SER A 703 -5.16 1.34 8.08
CA SER A 703 -5.73 1.41 9.45
C SER A 703 -5.26 0.24 10.32
N ILE A 704 -5.42 0.35 11.65
CA ILE A 704 -5.05 -0.72 12.60
C ILE A 704 -5.67 -2.08 12.20
N LEU A 705 -6.98 -2.10 11.92
CA LEU A 705 -7.67 -3.33 11.55
C LEU A 705 -7.17 -3.94 10.23
N GLN A 706 -6.75 -3.09 9.28
CA GLN A 706 -6.13 -3.57 8.04
C GLN A 706 -4.76 -4.18 8.31
N THR A 707 -3.96 -3.56 9.19
CA THR A 707 -2.63 -4.07 9.57
C THR A 707 -2.72 -5.42 10.30
N GLU A 708 -3.70 -5.59 11.19
CA GLU A 708 -4.00 -6.86 11.82
C GLU A 708 -4.29 -7.97 10.79
N ARG A 709 -5.14 -7.66 9.80
CA ARG A 709 -5.52 -8.61 8.74
C ARG A 709 -4.35 -8.92 7.81
N SER A 710 -3.45 -7.99 7.55
CA SER A 710 -2.26 -8.19 6.73
C SER A 710 -1.24 -9.08 7.42
N THR A 711 -1.03 -8.87 8.72
CA THR A 711 -0.07 -9.65 9.54
C THR A 711 -0.30 -11.15 9.44
N LEU A 712 -1.56 -11.60 9.58
CA LEU A 712 -1.91 -13.03 9.43
C LEU A 712 -1.56 -13.56 8.05
N GLY A 713 -1.83 -12.78 7.00
CA GLY A 713 -1.50 -13.16 5.65
C GLY A 713 0.00 -13.32 5.42
N ILE A 714 0.79 -12.39 5.96
CA ILE A 714 2.24 -12.41 5.87
C ILE A 714 2.81 -13.66 6.56
N ILE A 715 2.32 -13.97 7.76
CA ILE A 715 2.74 -15.14 8.52
C ILE A 715 2.44 -16.44 7.76
N HIS A 716 1.25 -16.57 7.16
CA HIS A 716 0.93 -17.72 6.31
C HIS A 716 1.82 -17.83 5.07
N MET A 717 2.25 -16.70 4.48
CA MET A 717 3.14 -16.72 3.32
C MET A 717 4.58 -17.12 3.65
N GLN A 718 5.03 -16.94 4.90
CA GLN A 718 6.41 -17.28 5.30
C GLN A 718 6.69 -18.80 5.20
N GLU A 719 5.67 -19.67 5.32
CA GLU A 719 5.79 -21.12 5.13
C GLU A 719 6.23 -21.53 3.70
N TYR A 720 6.11 -20.62 2.72
CA TYR A 720 6.27 -20.91 1.28
C TYR A 720 7.44 -20.17 0.61
N LYS A 721 8.31 -19.49 1.37
CA LYS A 721 9.52 -18.88 0.80
C LYS A 721 10.50 -19.99 0.38
N LYS A 722 10.67 -20.21 -0.94
CA LYS A 722 11.66 -21.16 -1.50
C LYS A 722 13.07 -20.79 -1.04
N SER A 723 13.88 -21.79 -0.67
CA SER A 723 15.27 -21.66 -0.21
C SER A 723 16.28 -21.16 -1.26
N LYS A 724 15.84 -20.85 -2.50
CA LYS A 724 16.73 -20.50 -3.63
C LYS A 724 16.43 -19.12 -4.24
N GLY A 725 16.25 -18.10 -3.41
CA GLY A 725 16.08 -16.73 -3.88
C GLY A 725 16.81 -15.73 -3.01
N ASN A 726 18.06 -15.41 -3.37
CA ASN A 726 18.73 -14.22 -2.87
C ASN A 726 17.96 -12.99 -3.41
N CYS A 727 17.31 -12.25 -2.52
CA CYS A 727 16.73 -10.92 -2.72
C CYS A 727 16.20 -10.59 -4.13
N THR A 728 14.88 -10.56 -4.30
CA THR A 728 14.25 -9.56 -5.16
C THR A 728 12.94 -9.12 -4.55
N ASN A 729 12.79 -7.79 -4.49
CA ASN A 729 11.59 -7.05 -4.16
C ASN A 729 10.33 -7.76 -4.66
N VAL A 730 9.28 -7.73 -3.85
CA VAL A 730 7.91 -7.79 -4.36
C VAL A 730 7.72 -6.53 -5.21
N ARG A 731 8.17 -6.58 -6.46
CA ARG A 731 7.60 -5.77 -7.53
C ARG A 731 6.33 -6.50 -7.94
N THR A 732 5.20 -6.02 -7.45
CA THR A 732 3.94 -6.05 -8.22
C THR A 732 4.13 -5.27 -9.51
#